data_AF-A0A9W4U412-F1
#
_entry.id   AF-A0A9W4U412-F1
#
_cell.length_a   1.000
_cell.length_b   1.000
_cell.length_c   1.000
_cell.angle_alpha   90.00
_cell.angle_beta   90.00
_cell.angle_gamma   90.00
#
_symmetry.space_group_name_H-M   'P 1'
#
loop_
_entity.id
_entity.type
_entity.pdbx_description
1 polymer ?
#
loop_
_entity_poly.entity_id
_entity_poly.type
_entity_poly.pdbx_seq_one_letter_code
_entity_poly.pdbx_strand_id
1 'polypeptide(L)'
;MAYNPNQSPNPFVDPYDPYDAPRDPIPLVDFPRQSEDMSNARSFRPSASPDISPPESPAIGYGASSRGVGREQYAPVGGSGLGLDTPEFQPQTAGNSLYSLGSLSQYKTQDADTQRLVDRRAGELAKWHIHWATPALAIVLFVAGVMAALGHHFFYASLDGQPAENQLLMIRYGTALAFFVKSTLVGCVVLCYRQRIWRTFRRKAMTLRAIDGLFAATEDLTSFWNWEMIRMGKLATFMALCSWLLPLASVLSPSSLTSEVREVFNTTQCDNVATLNFDREAKHDFRREDTYAGASLVYWNTTDIEGKKDGWFDYYDQPSKNAKRLAVTAVYLKKPATDPLASLNSCGERWNCTYSLNFVAPGYKCDEIKNPNNPTVNAPFNYSTLAPQGDMIYYASTDLNDYMNPQIDTNENGIPIPEPPYPKSLGVFQSEPVLWIGHSVNTTEPYPSGSPHAKWVNVHQPHIFKCVVYQTNYTFELHYNDTVQTHKRLQRDFLHPIIETTVSIDPTNSSKVTASPESNFVVPSDREKYKYTATYHSLGALFRNFLRGHIIKTKYPVTKSDISESRLMDAITSYPISDLQTKVPEVFEDMLITLLSEPFLVVRDSTSVPCTKSRSVIVFAYHREGLWVGYAFAVVITLAFLGVGGWSIFQNGVASDTLFSRIMVTTRNPTLDQLSVGACLGGDPFPKELTKTKLRFGVLNEENPREGPYGVVGHCCFGSAGEVREIEKRGTYAGLKKYRDGGVLNERREKEEVGGFDEKEPLLEGQEESGDDVGHE
;
A
#
# COMPACT_ATOMS: atom_id res chain seq x y z
N MET A 1 9.55 -29.20 69.02
CA MET A 1 10.20 -28.01 69.60
C MET A 1 9.46 -27.65 70.88
N ALA A 2 10.18 -27.35 71.96
CA ALA A 2 9.62 -27.10 73.29
C ALA A 2 8.98 -25.71 73.39
N TYR A 3 7.83 -25.64 74.07
CA TYR A 3 7.03 -24.41 74.29
C TYR A 3 7.59 -23.63 75.50
N ASN A 4 7.83 -22.33 75.34
CA ASN A 4 8.30 -21.43 76.40
C ASN A 4 7.11 -20.58 76.92
N PRO A 5 6.70 -20.67 78.20
CA PRO A 5 5.40 -20.15 78.65
C PRO A 5 5.37 -18.67 79.07
N ASN A 6 6.36 -17.84 78.70
CA ASN A 6 6.48 -16.45 79.17
C ASN A 6 6.29 -15.35 78.10
N GLN A 7 5.56 -15.61 77.01
CA GLN A 7 5.27 -14.58 76.00
C GLN A 7 3.84 -14.05 76.18
N SER A 8 3.71 -12.75 76.48
CA SER A 8 2.43 -12.04 76.50
C SER A 8 1.76 -12.07 75.11
N PRO A 9 0.44 -12.22 75.00
CA PRO A 9 -0.24 -12.31 73.71
C PRO A 9 -0.10 -11.01 72.92
N ASN A 10 0.40 -11.13 71.70
CA ASN A 10 0.49 -10.05 70.71
C ASN A 10 -0.94 -9.76 70.19
N PRO A 11 -1.45 -8.51 70.21
CA PRO A 11 -2.83 -8.21 69.80
C PRO A 11 -3.04 -8.14 68.28
N PHE A 12 -2.02 -8.49 67.48
CA PHE A 12 -2.09 -8.50 66.02
C PHE A 12 -2.18 -9.93 65.51
N VAL A 13 -3.13 -10.17 64.60
CA VAL A 13 -3.25 -11.42 63.83
C VAL A 13 -1.91 -11.71 63.17
N ASP A 14 -1.43 -12.96 63.28
CA ASP A 14 -0.15 -13.36 62.69
C ASP A 14 -0.10 -13.00 61.19
N PRO A 15 1.04 -12.51 60.69
CA PRO A 15 1.20 -12.20 59.27
C PRO A 15 0.89 -13.44 58.42
N TYR A 16 0.02 -13.30 57.42
CA TYR A 16 -0.22 -14.34 56.42
C TYR A 16 1.09 -14.71 55.72
N ASP A 17 1.54 -15.95 55.92
CA ASP A 17 2.70 -16.53 55.24
C ASP A 17 2.26 -17.11 53.88
N PRO A 18 2.74 -16.59 52.75
CA PRO A 18 2.41 -17.13 51.42
C PRO A 18 2.95 -18.55 51.18
N TYR A 19 3.78 -19.10 52.08
CA TYR A 19 4.30 -20.46 52.02
C TYR A 19 3.54 -21.48 52.89
N ASP A 20 2.62 -21.02 53.75
CA ASP A 20 1.80 -21.91 54.59
C ASP A 20 0.38 -22.02 54.01
N ALA A 21 0.25 -22.80 52.93
CA ALA A 21 -1.05 -23.16 52.38
C ALA A 21 -1.74 -24.17 53.31
N PRO A 22 -3.06 -24.04 53.60
CA PRO A 22 -3.81 -25.13 54.23
C PRO A 22 -3.63 -26.39 53.39
N ARG A 23 -3.22 -27.48 54.05
CA ARG A 23 -2.94 -28.79 53.43
C ARG A 23 -4.23 -29.48 53.00
N ASP A 24 -4.92 -28.94 52.00
CA ASP A 24 -5.95 -29.67 51.28
C ASP A 24 -5.34 -30.22 49.98
N PRO A 25 -5.18 -31.55 49.84
CA PRO A 25 -4.69 -32.12 48.60
C PRO A 25 -5.72 -31.89 47.49
N ILE A 26 -5.28 -31.22 46.42
CA ILE A 26 -6.02 -31.10 45.17
C ILE A 26 -6.28 -32.52 44.64
N PRO A 27 -7.54 -32.99 44.49
CA PRO A 27 -7.79 -34.24 43.79
C PRO A 27 -7.56 -33.99 42.30
N LEU A 28 -6.38 -34.40 41.82
CA LEU A 28 -6.14 -34.60 40.40
C LEU A 28 -7.08 -35.71 39.93
N VAL A 29 -8.06 -35.35 39.11
CA VAL A 29 -8.92 -36.31 38.42
C VAL A 29 -8.06 -37.02 37.36
N ASP A 30 -7.72 -38.27 37.63
CA ASP A 30 -7.11 -39.18 36.67
C ASP A 30 -8.09 -39.45 35.52
N PHE A 31 -7.78 -38.94 34.33
CA PHE A 31 -8.34 -39.50 33.10
C PHE A 31 -7.52 -40.75 32.70
N PRO A 32 -8.17 -41.90 32.46
CA PRO A 32 -7.45 -43.13 32.15
C PRO A 32 -6.81 -43.04 30.76
N ARG A 33 -5.48 -43.18 30.73
CA ARG A 33 -4.71 -43.51 29.52
C ARG A 33 -5.17 -44.87 29.00
N GLN A 34 -5.86 -44.90 27.87
CA GLN A 34 -5.88 -46.09 27.04
C GLN A 34 -4.54 -46.21 26.33
N SER A 35 -3.81 -47.27 26.70
CA SER A 35 -2.66 -47.81 25.99
C SER A 35 -3.14 -48.44 24.68
N GLU A 36 -2.56 -48.03 23.55
CA GLU A 36 -2.41 -48.94 22.42
C GLU A 36 -0.97 -48.96 21.95
N ASP A 37 -0.53 -50.19 21.74
CA ASP A 37 0.83 -50.63 21.52
C ASP A 37 1.39 -50.14 20.19
N MET A 38 2.65 -49.74 20.28
CA MET A 38 3.54 -49.47 19.17
C MET A 38 3.95 -50.80 18.52
N SER A 39 3.22 -51.27 17.50
CA SER A 39 3.75 -52.21 16.50
C SER A 39 2.87 -52.33 15.25
N ASN A 40 3.09 -51.45 14.27
CA ASN A 40 3.12 -51.78 12.84
C ASN A 40 3.21 -50.49 11.99
N ALA A 41 4.42 -50.15 11.56
CA ALA A 41 4.63 -49.21 10.46
C ALA A 41 5.67 -49.80 9.50
N ARG A 42 5.20 -50.65 8.59
CA ARG A 42 5.83 -50.86 7.29
C ARG A 42 4.92 -50.26 6.21
N SER A 43 5.59 -49.66 5.22
CA SER A 43 5.10 -49.15 3.94
C SER A 43 4.10 -48.00 3.98
N PHE A 44 4.56 -46.77 3.75
CA PHE A 44 4.36 -46.08 2.47
C PHE A 44 5.41 -44.97 2.33
N ARG A 45 6.39 -45.18 1.45
CA ARG A 45 7.32 -44.15 0.98
C ARG A 45 6.56 -43.22 0.02
N PRO A 46 6.86 -41.91 -0.01
CA PRO A 46 6.45 -41.06 -1.12
C PRO A 46 7.17 -41.53 -2.38
N SER A 47 6.41 -42.00 -3.36
CA SER A 47 6.90 -42.39 -4.67
C SER A 47 7.43 -41.18 -5.43
N ALA A 48 8.54 -41.42 -6.13
CA ALA A 48 9.11 -40.54 -7.13
C ALA A 48 8.10 -40.25 -8.25
N SER A 49 8.24 -39.04 -8.81
CA SER A 49 7.50 -38.49 -9.93
C SER A 49 7.34 -39.48 -11.10
N PRO A 50 6.15 -39.52 -11.74
CA PRO A 50 6.04 -40.03 -13.09
C PRO A 50 6.46 -38.95 -14.10
N ASP A 51 7.35 -39.34 -15.00
CA ASP A 51 7.63 -38.66 -16.26
C ASP A 51 6.32 -38.39 -17.02
N ILE A 52 6.03 -37.11 -17.28
CA ILE A 52 5.15 -36.69 -18.38
C ILE A 52 5.84 -35.53 -19.09
N SER A 53 6.15 -35.79 -20.35
CA SER A 53 6.76 -34.90 -21.34
C SER A 53 5.96 -33.62 -21.57
N PRO A 54 6.59 -32.48 -21.90
CA PRO A 54 5.89 -31.30 -22.38
C PRO A 54 5.38 -31.50 -23.83
N PRO A 55 4.30 -30.81 -24.24
CA PRO A 55 3.77 -30.87 -25.59
C PRO A 55 4.73 -30.25 -26.62
N GLU A 56 4.79 -30.88 -27.78
CA GLU A 56 5.46 -30.40 -28.99
C GLU A 56 4.86 -29.08 -29.48
N SER A 57 5.74 -28.15 -29.87
CA SER A 57 5.48 -27.12 -30.87
C SER A 57 6.53 -27.30 -31.96
N PRO A 58 6.19 -27.25 -33.26
CA PRO A 58 7.11 -27.58 -34.33
C PRO A 58 8.21 -26.52 -34.52
N ALA A 59 9.34 -27.00 -35.03
CA ALA A 59 10.63 -26.33 -35.12
C ALA A 59 10.66 -25.11 -36.06
N ILE A 60 11.28 -24.03 -35.59
CA ILE A 60 12.00 -23.07 -36.45
C ILE A 60 13.47 -23.50 -36.45
N GLY A 61 13.90 -24.11 -37.56
CA GLY A 61 15.31 -24.35 -37.84
C GLY A 61 15.98 -23.07 -38.33
N TYR A 62 16.98 -22.60 -37.58
CA TYR A 62 18.07 -21.82 -38.14
C TYR A 62 19.26 -22.76 -38.39
N GLY A 63 19.76 -22.78 -39.62
CA GLY A 63 20.98 -23.47 -39.99
C GLY A 63 21.72 -22.75 -41.09
N ALA A 64 22.82 -22.09 -40.73
CA ALA A 64 24.08 -21.98 -41.47
C ALA A 64 25.13 -21.27 -40.57
N SER A 65 25.91 -22.06 -39.82
CA SER A 65 27.37 -22.26 -39.99
C SER A 65 28.21 -20.97 -39.86
N SER A 66 28.84 -20.72 -38.70
CA SER A 66 30.14 -21.26 -38.24
C SER A 66 31.33 -20.36 -38.61
N ARG A 67 31.96 -19.82 -37.56
CA ARG A 67 33.29 -19.18 -37.56
C ARG A 67 34.38 -20.25 -37.71
N GLY A 68 35.38 -19.93 -38.52
CA GLY A 68 36.73 -20.47 -38.38
C GLY A 68 37.74 -19.33 -38.51
N VAL A 69 38.40 -18.95 -37.42
CA VAL A 69 39.55 -18.04 -37.41
C VAL A 69 40.81 -18.89 -37.60
N GLY A 70 41.56 -18.63 -38.67
CA GLY A 70 42.90 -19.14 -38.90
C GLY A 70 43.86 -17.99 -39.17
N ARG A 71 44.93 -17.94 -38.39
CA ARG A 71 46.01 -16.94 -38.36
C ARG A 71 47.07 -17.25 -39.43
N GLU A 72 47.72 -16.21 -39.97
CA GLU A 72 49.15 -16.07 -40.43
C GLU A 72 49.89 -17.34 -40.97
N GLN A 73 50.68 -17.38 -42.07
CA GLN A 73 51.63 -16.44 -42.71
C GLN A 73 52.31 -17.12 -43.94
N TYR A 74 52.80 -16.32 -44.92
CA TYR A 74 53.95 -16.48 -45.89
C TYR A 74 54.23 -17.84 -46.62
N ALA A 75 54.73 -17.98 -47.85
CA ALA A 75 55.21 -17.22 -49.04
C ALA A 75 55.55 -18.31 -50.12
N PRO A 76 56.22 -18.10 -51.29
CA PRO A 76 56.78 -16.88 -51.89
C PRO A 76 56.59 -16.74 -53.43
N VAL A 77 57.32 -15.74 -53.93
CA VAL A 77 57.45 -15.10 -55.24
C VAL A 77 58.24 -15.90 -56.29
N GLY A 78 57.95 -15.61 -57.57
CA GLY A 78 58.85 -15.63 -58.74
C GLY A 78 58.01 -15.72 -60.03
N GLY A 79 58.15 -14.92 -61.09
CA GLY A 79 59.08 -13.87 -61.50
C GLY A 79 59.12 -13.86 -63.04
N SER A 80 59.06 -12.67 -63.67
CA SER A 80 59.37 -12.36 -65.08
C SER A 80 58.38 -12.91 -66.13
N GLY A 81 57.90 -12.24 -67.18
CA GLY A 81 58.28 -11.10 -68.06
C GLY A 81 57.60 -11.49 -69.41
N LEU A 82 57.09 -10.67 -70.33
CA LEU A 82 57.53 -9.43 -70.98
C LEU A 82 56.49 -9.20 -72.12
N GLY A 83 56.34 -7.95 -72.59
CA GLY A 83 55.69 -7.61 -73.87
C GLY A 83 54.52 -6.64 -73.73
N LEU A 84 54.78 -5.33 -73.66
CA LEU A 84 54.68 -4.36 -74.77
C LEU A 84 53.28 -4.28 -75.40
N ASP A 85 52.51 -3.24 -75.05
CA ASP A 85 52.21 -2.13 -75.97
C ASP A 85 51.15 -1.20 -75.37
N THR A 86 51.49 0.09 -75.30
CA THR A 86 50.54 1.21 -75.18
C THR A 86 49.82 1.41 -76.51
N PRO A 87 48.53 1.77 -76.49
CA PRO A 87 48.19 3.08 -77.05
C PRO A 87 47.24 3.85 -76.11
N GLU A 88 47.53 5.11 -75.78
CA GLU A 88 47.27 6.29 -76.61
C GLU A 88 45.77 6.54 -76.81
N PHE A 89 45.26 7.49 -76.04
CA PHE A 89 43.91 8.00 -76.10
C PHE A 89 43.86 9.11 -77.16
N GLN A 90 43.26 8.83 -78.32
CA GLN A 90 42.79 9.84 -79.27
C GLN A 90 41.42 9.46 -79.84
N PRO A 91 40.63 10.47 -80.27
CA PRO A 91 39.19 10.51 -80.05
C PRO A 91 38.42 9.85 -81.19
N GLN A 92 37.48 8.97 -80.85
CA GLN A 92 36.50 8.49 -81.81
C GLN A 92 35.09 8.79 -81.30
N THR A 93 34.59 9.91 -81.81
CA THR A 93 33.31 10.03 -82.51
C THR A 93 32.11 9.29 -81.90
N ALA A 94 31.22 10.10 -81.33
CA ALA A 94 29.77 10.04 -81.54
C ALA A 94 29.14 8.63 -81.53
N GLY A 95 29.18 7.99 -80.37
CA GLY A 95 28.27 6.88 -80.04
C GLY A 95 26.91 7.45 -79.67
N ASN A 96 25.98 7.36 -80.61
CA ASN A 96 24.59 7.82 -80.54
C ASN A 96 23.95 7.68 -79.15
N SER A 97 23.44 8.80 -78.64
CA SER A 97 22.63 8.86 -77.42
C SER A 97 21.36 8.02 -77.63
N LEU A 98 21.25 6.91 -76.92
CA LEU A 98 19.97 6.25 -76.72
C LEU A 98 19.19 7.11 -75.70
N TYR A 99 18.03 7.60 -76.13
CA TYR A 99 17.02 8.36 -75.36
C TYR A 99 17.09 9.89 -75.38
N SER A 100 17.23 10.48 -76.58
CA SER A 100 16.27 11.52 -76.98
C SER A 100 14.96 10.82 -77.33
N LEU A 101 13.79 11.36 -76.95
CA LEU A 101 12.41 10.85 -77.10
C LEU A 101 11.93 10.41 -78.53
N GLY A 102 12.84 10.00 -79.43
CA GLY A 102 12.61 9.69 -80.84
C GLY A 102 12.45 8.23 -81.18
N SER A 103 12.29 7.33 -80.20
CA SER A 103 12.11 5.89 -80.46
C SER A 103 10.92 5.26 -79.73
N LEU A 104 9.83 6.00 -79.49
CA LEU A 104 8.58 5.37 -79.05
C LEU A 104 7.98 4.39 -80.08
N SER A 105 8.59 4.21 -81.26
CA SER A 105 8.18 3.21 -82.25
C SER A 105 8.94 1.89 -82.22
N GLN A 106 9.90 1.65 -81.31
CA GLN A 106 10.78 0.47 -81.45
C GLN A 106 11.28 -0.21 -80.17
N TYR A 107 10.50 -0.18 -79.09
CA TYR A 107 10.54 -1.24 -78.08
C TYR A 107 9.11 -1.63 -77.73
N LYS A 108 8.62 -2.69 -78.38
CA LYS A 108 7.36 -3.33 -78.03
C LYS A 108 7.64 -4.10 -76.73
N THR A 109 7.01 -3.73 -75.61
CA THR A 109 7.01 -4.60 -74.43
C THR A 109 6.48 -5.96 -74.88
N GLN A 110 7.11 -7.06 -74.44
CA GLN A 110 6.68 -8.41 -74.85
C GLN A 110 5.23 -8.72 -74.42
N ASP A 111 4.72 -7.97 -73.45
CA ASP A 111 3.33 -8.00 -73.02
C ASP A 111 2.52 -6.84 -73.65
N ALA A 112 1.39 -7.20 -74.27
CA ALA A 112 0.52 -6.26 -74.97
C ALA A 112 -0.23 -5.31 -74.01
N ASP A 113 -0.52 -5.77 -72.78
CA ASP A 113 -1.25 -4.97 -71.80
C ASP A 113 -0.35 -3.89 -71.19
N THR A 114 0.92 -4.20 -70.93
CA THR A 114 1.92 -3.19 -70.55
C THR A 114 2.17 -2.18 -71.65
N GLN A 115 2.23 -2.58 -72.92
CA GLN A 115 2.42 -1.63 -74.03
C GLN A 115 1.22 -0.66 -74.10
N ARG A 116 -0.01 -1.19 -74.01
CA ARG A 116 -1.24 -0.37 -73.95
C ARG A 116 -1.23 0.60 -72.77
N LEU A 117 -0.73 0.18 -71.61
CA LEU A 117 -0.60 1.05 -70.45
C LEU A 117 0.48 2.12 -70.63
N VAL A 118 1.62 1.80 -71.26
CA VAL A 118 2.69 2.75 -71.56
C VAL A 118 2.19 3.80 -72.56
N ASP A 119 1.57 3.38 -73.65
CA ASP A 119 1.00 4.27 -74.67
C ASP A 119 -0.09 5.17 -74.06
N ARG A 120 -0.90 4.65 -73.14
CA ARG A 120 -1.89 5.43 -72.38
C ARG A 120 -1.25 6.46 -71.46
N ARG A 121 -0.12 6.15 -70.82
CA ARG A 121 0.56 7.04 -69.86
C ARG A 121 1.50 8.05 -70.52
N ALA A 122 2.00 7.77 -71.72
CA ALA A 122 2.98 8.62 -72.43
C ALA A 122 2.46 10.05 -72.73
N GLY A 123 1.14 10.27 -72.73
CA GLY A 123 0.52 11.58 -72.96
C GLY A 123 0.01 12.30 -71.72
N GLU A 124 0.31 11.83 -70.51
CA GLU A 124 -0.28 12.37 -69.29
C GLU A 124 0.55 13.50 -68.65
N LEU A 125 -0.11 14.56 -68.13
CA LEU A 125 0.49 15.66 -67.34
C LEU A 125 0.24 15.57 -65.82
N ALA A 126 1.30 15.64 -65.01
CA ALA A 126 1.24 15.58 -63.56
C ALA A 126 0.60 16.86 -63.01
N LYS A 127 -0.53 16.71 -62.32
CA LYS A 127 -1.21 17.83 -61.69
C LYS A 127 -0.56 18.21 -60.36
N TRP A 128 -0.30 19.50 -60.18
CA TRP A 128 0.06 20.09 -58.90
C TRP A 128 -1.16 20.10 -57.96
N HIS A 129 -1.41 18.97 -57.30
CA HIS A 129 -2.58 18.78 -56.43
C HIS A 129 -2.20 18.07 -55.12
N ILE A 130 -2.67 18.63 -54.00
CA ILE A 130 -2.49 18.02 -52.68
C ILE A 130 -3.61 17.01 -52.48
N HIS A 131 -3.26 15.73 -52.51
CA HIS A 131 -4.16 14.68 -52.07
C HIS A 131 -4.34 14.74 -50.55
N TRP A 132 -5.58 14.81 -50.08
CA TRP A 132 -5.90 15.01 -48.66
C TRP A 132 -5.70 13.77 -47.78
N ALA A 133 -5.53 12.57 -48.35
CA ALA A 133 -5.41 11.34 -47.57
C ALA A 133 -4.25 11.39 -46.54
N THR A 134 -3.06 11.78 -46.97
CA THR A 134 -1.87 11.88 -46.09
C THR A 134 -2.00 12.96 -45.01
N PRO A 135 -2.36 14.22 -45.31
CA PRO A 135 -2.55 15.23 -44.26
C PRO A 135 -3.72 14.89 -43.34
N ALA A 136 -4.82 14.33 -43.86
CA ALA A 136 -5.94 13.88 -43.02
C ALA A 136 -5.50 12.77 -42.06
N LEU A 137 -4.74 11.78 -42.54
CA LEU A 137 -4.23 10.70 -41.69
C LEU A 137 -3.30 11.23 -40.58
N ALA A 138 -2.41 12.19 -40.90
CA ALA A 138 -1.54 12.81 -39.90
C ALA A 138 -2.35 13.56 -38.82
N ILE A 139 -3.39 14.30 -39.23
CA ILE A 139 -4.29 15.00 -38.31
C ILE A 139 -5.08 14.00 -37.44
N VAL A 140 -5.64 12.95 -38.05
CA VAL A 140 -6.40 11.91 -37.33
C VAL A 140 -5.53 11.20 -36.30
N LEU A 141 -4.30 10.83 -36.65
CA LEU A 141 -3.35 10.23 -35.71
C LEU A 141 -3.01 11.18 -34.56
N PHE A 142 -2.78 12.46 -34.84
CA PHE A 142 -2.53 13.45 -33.79
C PHE A 142 -3.72 13.59 -32.83
N VAL A 143 -4.94 13.76 -33.37
CA VAL A 143 -6.17 13.90 -32.56
C VAL A 143 -6.42 12.63 -31.75
N ALA A 144 -6.27 11.45 -32.35
CA ALA A 144 -6.41 10.17 -31.65
C ALA A 144 -5.42 10.05 -30.48
N GLY A 145 -4.16 10.47 -30.67
CA GLY A 145 -3.15 10.50 -29.61
C GLY A 145 -3.51 11.45 -28.46
N VAL A 146 -3.99 12.65 -28.77
CA VAL A 146 -4.45 13.62 -27.75
C VAL A 146 -5.67 13.09 -26.98
N MET A 147 -6.65 12.54 -27.68
CA MET A 147 -7.85 11.97 -27.07
C MET A 147 -7.52 10.79 -26.15
N ALA A 148 -6.60 9.91 -26.56
CA ALA A 148 -6.15 8.81 -25.73
C ALA A 148 -5.34 9.26 -24.51
N ALA A 149 -4.54 10.33 -24.63
CA ALA A 149 -3.81 10.93 -23.51
C ALA A 149 -4.78 11.50 -22.46
N LEU A 150 -5.82 12.20 -22.90
CA LEU A 150 -6.90 12.68 -22.03
C LEU A 150 -7.68 11.52 -21.41
N GLY A 151 -8.02 10.50 -22.20
CA GLY A 151 -8.69 9.30 -21.71
C GLY A 151 -7.89 8.58 -20.63
N HIS A 152 -6.57 8.47 -20.80
CA HIS A 152 -5.68 7.92 -19.78
C HIS A 152 -5.67 8.75 -18.49
N HIS A 153 -5.62 10.08 -18.62
CA HIS A 153 -5.72 10.98 -17.46
C HIS A 153 -7.03 10.79 -16.70
N PHE A 154 -8.17 10.80 -17.39
CA PHE A 154 -9.48 10.63 -16.76
C PHE A 154 -9.69 9.23 -16.18
N PHE A 155 -9.16 8.20 -16.83
CA PHE A 155 -9.18 6.83 -16.30
C PHE A 155 -8.44 6.75 -14.96
N TYR A 156 -7.21 7.26 -14.88
CA TYR A 156 -6.47 7.27 -13.62
C TYR A 156 -7.08 8.19 -12.56
N ALA A 157 -7.64 9.34 -12.96
CA ALA A 157 -8.37 10.21 -12.04
C ALA A 157 -9.63 9.53 -11.47
N SER A 158 -10.28 8.63 -12.21
CA SER A 158 -11.43 7.88 -11.70
C SER A 158 -11.05 6.77 -10.71
N LEU A 159 -9.81 6.30 -10.76
CA LEU A 159 -9.28 5.31 -9.83
C LEU A 159 -8.74 5.95 -8.54
N ASP A 160 -8.32 7.22 -8.59
CA ASP A 160 -7.71 7.90 -7.45
C ASP A 160 -8.60 7.88 -6.20
N GLY A 161 -8.04 7.42 -5.08
CA GLY A 161 -8.73 7.27 -3.81
C GLY A 161 -9.68 6.06 -3.71
N GLN A 162 -9.88 5.29 -4.78
CA GLN A 162 -10.67 4.06 -4.74
C GLN A 162 -9.84 2.88 -4.20
N PRO A 163 -10.49 1.86 -3.59
CA PRO A 163 -9.81 0.63 -3.19
C PRO A 163 -9.05 0.00 -4.38
N ALA A 164 -7.82 -0.44 -4.14
CA ALA A 164 -6.92 -0.98 -5.17
C ALA A 164 -7.28 -2.41 -5.61
N GLU A 165 -8.54 -2.61 -6.02
CA GLU A 165 -9.02 -3.89 -6.54
C GLU A 165 -8.44 -4.15 -7.93
N ASN A 166 -8.00 -5.40 -8.17
CA ASN A 166 -7.43 -5.82 -9.45
C ASN A 166 -6.33 -4.88 -9.99
N GLN A 167 -5.42 -4.44 -9.12
CA GLN A 167 -4.32 -3.51 -9.41
C GLN A 167 -3.58 -3.80 -10.73
N LEU A 168 -3.22 -5.06 -10.97
CA LEU A 168 -2.53 -5.50 -12.19
C LEU A 168 -3.32 -5.20 -13.47
N LEU A 169 -4.65 -5.36 -13.44
CA LEU A 169 -5.50 -5.13 -14.59
C LEU A 169 -5.61 -3.63 -14.90
N MET A 170 -5.78 -2.79 -13.87
CA MET A 170 -5.88 -1.34 -14.04
C MET A 170 -4.58 -0.74 -14.60
N ILE A 171 -3.43 -1.20 -14.11
CA ILE A 171 -2.11 -0.81 -14.65
C ILE A 171 -1.96 -1.25 -16.11
N ARG A 172 -2.44 -2.45 -16.47
CA ARG A 172 -2.41 -2.94 -17.87
C ARG A 172 -3.25 -2.09 -18.83
N TYR A 173 -4.41 -1.60 -18.40
CA TYR A 173 -5.20 -0.67 -19.21
C TYR A 173 -4.47 0.65 -19.43
N GLY A 174 -3.84 1.20 -18.39
CA GLY A 174 -3.04 2.41 -18.50
C GLY A 174 -1.82 2.24 -19.41
N THR A 175 -1.11 1.10 -19.33
CA THR A 175 0.01 0.83 -20.23
C THR A 175 -0.46 0.69 -21.69
N ALA A 176 -1.59 0.02 -21.94
CA ALA A 176 -2.18 -0.07 -23.28
C ALA A 176 -2.52 1.32 -23.86
N LEU A 177 -3.15 2.19 -23.08
CA LEU A 177 -3.43 3.57 -23.47
C LEU A 177 -2.13 4.34 -23.77
N ALA A 178 -1.08 4.16 -22.96
CA ALA A 178 0.19 4.82 -23.20
C ALA A 178 0.90 4.36 -24.48
N PHE A 179 0.86 3.06 -24.80
CA PHE A 179 1.37 2.54 -26.06
C PHE A 179 0.58 3.05 -27.27
N PHE A 180 -0.74 3.23 -27.12
CA PHE A 180 -1.58 3.80 -28.16
C PHE A 180 -1.25 5.28 -28.42
N VAL A 181 -1.10 6.10 -27.36
CA VAL A 181 -0.63 7.50 -27.46
C VAL A 181 0.72 7.58 -28.15
N LYS A 182 1.69 6.76 -27.74
CA LYS A 182 3.01 6.70 -28.38
C LYS A 182 2.89 6.41 -29.88
N SER A 183 2.21 5.33 -30.25
CA SER A 183 2.17 4.84 -31.64
C SER A 183 1.52 5.86 -32.57
N THR A 184 0.44 6.50 -32.12
CA THR A 184 -0.28 7.51 -32.90
C THR A 184 0.53 8.80 -33.08
N LEU A 185 1.20 9.29 -32.02
CA LEU A 185 2.06 10.48 -32.13
C LEU A 185 3.30 10.22 -33.00
N VAL A 186 3.99 9.10 -32.82
CA VAL A 186 5.15 8.72 -33.66
C VAL A 186 4.72 8.57 -35.12
N GLY A 187 3.59 7.91 -35.40
CA GLY A 187 3.05 7.80 -36.75
C GLY A 187 2.78 9.15 -37.40
N CYS A 188 2.21 10.11 -36.65
CA CYS A 188 2.03 11.49 -37.12
C CYS A 188 3.37 12.16 -37.47
N VAL A 189 4.39 12.05 -36.60
CA VAL A 189 5.72 12.60 -36.85
C VAL A 189 6.35 11.99 -38.11
N VAL A 190 6.26 10.67 -38.30
CA VAL A 190 6.80 9.97 -39.46
C VAL A 190 6.13 10.44 -40.76
N LEU A 191 4.81 10.60 -40.78
CA LEU A 191 4.10 11.12 -41.95
C LEU A 191 4.57 12.53 -42.32
N CYS A 192 4.77 13.40 -41.32
CA CYS A 192 5.27 14.77 -41.52
C CYS A 192 6.75 14.78 -41.94
N TYR A 193 7.55 13.88 -41.38
CA TYR A 193 8.96 13.68 -41.72
C TYR A 193 9.13 13.35 -43.21
N ARG A 194 8.31 12.43 -43.74
CA ARG A 194 8.31 12.08 -45.17
C ARG A 194 8.11 13.31 -46.05
N GLN A 195 7.23 14.22 -45.68
CA GLN A 195 7.03 15.47 -46.43
C GLN A 195 8.25 16.39 -46.38
N ARG A 196 8.94 16.40 -45.22
CA ARG A 196 10.09 17.24 -44.99
C ARG A 196 11.34 16.77 -45.73
N ILE A 197 11.59 15.45 -45.83
CA ILE A 197 12.73 14.92 -46.58
C ILE A 197 12.62 15.24 -48.07
N TRP A 198 11.43 15.09 -48.66
CA TRP A 198 11.18 15.40 -50.08
C TRP A 198 11.41 16.88 -50.39
N ARG A 199 11.06 17.77 -49.46
CA ARG A 199 11.41 19.20 -49.57
C ARG A 199 12.92 19.44 -49.51
N THR A 200 13.64 18.65 -48.73
CA THR A 200 15.09 18.74 -48.62
C THR A 200 15.76 18.28 -49.92
N PHE A 201 15.30 17.16 -50.51
CA PHE A 201 15.77 16.68 -51.82
C PHE A 201 15.53 17.67 -52.96
N ARG A 202 14.44 18.45 -52.91
CA ARG A 202 14.17 19.51 -53.90
C ARG A 202 15.12 20.69 -53.85
N ARG A 203 15.64 21.02 -52.66
CA ARG A 203 16.41 22.25 -52.42
C ARG A 203 17.93 22.03 -52.35
N LYS A 204 18.39 20.84 -52.00
CA LYS A 204 19.79 20.57 -51.73
C LYS A 204 20.26 19.33 -52.48
N ALA A 205 21.40 19.46 -53.16
CA ALA A 205 22.13 18.31 -53.66
C ALA A 205 22.89 17.64 -52.52
N MET A 206 22.78 16.33 -52.38
CA MET A 206 23.38 15.56 -51.29
C MET A 206 23.84 14.19 -51.78
N THR A 207 24.82 13.60 -51.09
CA THR A 207 25.35 12.28 -51.48
C THR A 207 24.29 11.18 -51.39
N LEU A 208 24.41 10.14 -52.22
CA LEU A 208 23.51 8.99 -52.18
C LEU A 208 23.45 8.37 -50.77
N ARG A 209 24.60 8.25 -50.09
CA ARG A 209 24.67 7.81 -48.67
C ARG A 209 23.83 8.70 -47.73
N ALA A 210 23.74 10.00 -47.99
CA ALA A 210 22.92 10.92 -47.19
C ALA A 210 21.43 10.83 -47.53
N ILE A 211 21.08 10.50 -48.77
CA ILE A 211 19.70 10.23 -49.20
C ILE A 211 19.20 8.95 -48.52
N ASP A 212 19.98 7.88 -48.59
CA ASP A 212 19.65 6.59 -47.95
C ASP A 212 19.48 6.78 -46.44
N GLY A 213 20.37 7.55 -45.81
CA GLY A 213 20.24 7.92 -44.40
C GLY A 213 18.93 8.64 -44.09
N LEU A 214 18.46 9.57 -44.93
CA LEU A 214 17.16 10.23 -44.74
C LEU A 214 15.98 9.27 -44.97
N PHE A 215 16.09 8.27 -45.83
CA PHE A 215 15.01 7.28 -45.96
C PHE A 215 14.97 6.31 -44.77
N ALA A 216 16.14 5.94 -44.24
CA ALA A 216 16.28 4.96 -43.17
C ALA A 216 16.21 5.55 -41.74
N ALA A 217 16.39 6.86 -41.53
CA ALA A 217 16.57 7.44 -40.18
C ALA A 217 15.43 7.19 -39.16
N THR A 218 14.21 6.87 -39.61
CA THR A 218 13.09 6.51 -38.71
C THR A 218 13.07 5.04 -38.30
N GLU A 219 13.89 4.20 -38.95
CA GLU A 219 13.92 2.74 -38.77
C GLU A 219 15.33 2.25 -38.38
N ASP A 220 16.38 2.99 -38.76
CA ASP A 220 17.78 2.68 -38.49
C ASP A 220 18.51 3.85 -37.82
N LEU A 221 19.03 3.61 -36.61
CA LEU A 221 19.80 4.55 -35.82
C LEU A 221 21.20 4.81 -36.39
N THR A 222 21.78 3.88 -37.18
CA THR A 222 23.12 4.08 -37.74
C THR A 222 23.16 5.21 -38.77
N SER A 223 22.01 5.55 -39.35
CA SER A 223 21.82 6.69 -40.26
C SER A 223 22.24 8.03 -39.63
N PHE A 224 22.13 8.20 -38.31
CA PHE A 224 22.60 9.41 -37.62
C PHE A 224 24.12 9.59 -37.62
N TRP A 225 24.89 8.56 -37.98
CA TRP A 225 26.35 8.68 -38.16
C TRP A 225 26.73 9.45 -39.44
N ASN A 226 25.76 9.70 -40.34
CA ASN A 226 26.00 10.48 -41.54
C ASN A 226 25.97 12.00 -41.26
N TRP A 227 27.15 12.61 -41.12
CA TRP A 227 27.25 14.04 -40.85
C TRP A 227 26.72 14.94 -41.97
N GLU A 228 26.81 14.50 -43.23
CA GLU A 228 26.25 15.24 -44.36
C GLU A 228 24.73 15.29 -44.27
N MET A 229 24.09 14.17 -43.91
CA MET A 229 22.66 14.10 -43.64
C MET A 229 22.23 15.12 -42.58
N ILE A 230 22.92 15.15 -41.43
CA ILE A 230 22.63 16.08 -40.33
C ILE A 230 22.77 17.53 -40.79
N ARG A 231 23.87 17.86 -41.49
CA ARG A 231 24.14 19.23 -41.91
C ARG A 231 23.16 19.72 -42.98
N MET A 232 22.80 18.85 -43.93
CA MET A 232 21.92 19.20 -45.05
C MET A 232 20.44 19.13 -44.67
N GLY A 233 20.06 18.14 -43.85
CA GLY A 233 18.70 17.82 -43.45
C GLY A 233 18.33 18.18 -42.01
N LYS A 234 19.01 19.14 -41.35
CA LYS A 234 18.85 19.51 -39.92
C LYS A 234 17.46 19.31 -39.30
N LEU A 235 16.42 19.84 -39.95
CA LEU A 235 15.05 19.74 -39.43
C LEU A 235 14.47 18.32 -39.57
N ALA A 236 14.72 17.66 -40.70
CA ALA A 236 14.32 16.27 -40.89
C ALA A 236 15.04 15.35 -39.90
N THR A 237 16.36 15.51 -39.74
CA THR A 237 17.13 14.72 -38.78
C THR A 237 16.70 14.94 -37.34
N PHE A 238 16.32 16.18 -36.97
CA PHE A 238 15.72 16.45 -35.67
C PHE A 238 14.36 15.76 -35.49
N MET A 239 13.49 15.80 -36.50
CA MET A 239 12.20 15.09 -36.47
C MET A 239 12.38 13.57 -36.31
N ALA A 240 13.32 12.97 -37.04
CA ALA A 240 13.64 11.55 -36.92
C ALA A 240 14.21 11.21 -35.53
N LEU A 241 15.10 12.04 -34.98
CA LEU A 241 15.60 11.85 -33.61
C LEU A 241 14.45 11.89 -32.59
N CYS A 242 13.53 12.85 -32.73
CA CYS A 242 12.37 12.93 -31.86
C CYS A 242 11.44 11.73 -31.99
N SER A 243 11.28 11.08 -33.16
CA SER A 243 10.49 9.84 -33.25
C SER A 243 11.07 8.69 -32.43
N TRP A 244 12.39 8.68 -32.18
CA TRP A 244 13.04 7.73 -31.27
C TRP A 244 12.92 8.11 -29.79
N LEU A 245 12.79 9.41 -29.46
CA LEU A 245 12.68 9.89 -28.08
C LEU A 245 11.24 9.94 -27.55
N LEU A 246 10.25 10.19 -28.42
CA LEU A 246 8.82 10.21 -28.06
C LEU A 246 8.35 8.96 -27.29
N PRO A 247 8.81 7.73 -27.61
CA PRO A 247 8.50 6.53 -26.83
C PRO A 247 8.86 6.61 -25.34
N LEU A 248 9.86 7.40 -24.92
CA LEU A 248 10.27 7.51 -23.52
C LEU A 248 9.14 8.08 -22.64
N ALA A 249 8.29 8.95 -23.18
CA ALA A 249 7.13 9.49 -22.46
C ALA A 249 6.13 8.38 -22.05
N SER A 250 6.01 7.31 -22.87
CA SER A 250 5.13 6.18 -22.54
C SER A 250 5.70 5.27 -21.45
N VAL A 251 7.02 5.24 -21.28
CA VAL A 251 7.69 4.44 -20.23
C VAL A 251 7.45 5.00 -18.83
N LEU A 252 7.27 6.33 -18.71
CA LEU A 252 7.00 7.01 -17.44
C LEU A 252 5.51 6.98 -17.03
N SER A 253 4.63 6.52 -17.92
CA SER A 253 3.19 6.48 -17.66
C SER A 253 2.76 5.47 -16.59
N PRO A 254 3.33 4.24 -16.48
CA PRO A 254 2.90 3.27 -15.48
C PRO A 254 3.24 3.73 -14.06
N SER A 255 4.27 4.55 -13.87
CA SER A 255 4.64 5.10 -12.55
C SER A 255 3.72 6.22 -12.06
N SER A 256 2.75 6.67 -12.87
CA SER A 256 1.81 7.72 -12.46
C SER A 256 0.63 7.21 -11.64
N LEU A 257 0.39 5.89 -11.58
CA LEU A 257 -0.61 5.26 -10.71
C LEU A 257 0.10 4.31 -9.75
N THR A 258 0.03 4.60 -8.46
CA THR A 258 0.62 3.80 -7.38
C THR A 258 -0.47 3.27 -6.46
N SER A 259 -0.09 2.37 -5.56
CA SER A 259 -0.97 1.84 -4.51
C SER A 259 -0.41 2.27 -3.17
N GLU A 260 -1.16 3.08 -2.42
CA GLU A 260 -0.76 3.60 -1.11
C GLU A 260 -1.71 3.07 -0.03
N VAL A 261 -1.17 2.86 1.17
CA VAL A 261 -2.00 2.49 2.32
C VAL A 261 -2.64 3.76 2.87
N ARG A 262 -3.96 3.79 2.96
CA ARG A 262 -4.73 4.91 3.51
C ARG A 262 -5.70 4.42 4.57
N GLU A 263 -5.79 5.16 5.67
CA GLU A 263 -6.80 4.90 6.68
C GLU A 263 -8.16 5.42 6.23
N VAL A 264 -9.16 4.55 6.28
CA VAL A 264 -10.56 4.90 6.05
C VAL A 264 -11.29 4.87 7.37
N PHE A 265 -11.98 5.98 7.69
CA PHE A 265 -12.77 6.14 8.90
C PHE A 265 -14.25 5.92 8.59
N ASN A 266 -14.95 5.21 9.49
CA ASN A 266 -16.37 4.96 9.41
C ASN A 266 -16.99 5.19 10.80
N THR A 267 -17.86 6.18 10.91
CA THR A 267 -18.58 6.47 12.16
C THR A 267 -19.87 5.65 12.18
N THR A 268 -19.96 4.68 13.10
CA THR A 268 -21.09 3.74 13.21
C THR A 268 -21.47 3.52 14.68
N GLN A 269 -22.47 2.67 14.94
CA GLN A 269 -22.69 2.12 16.28
C GLN A 269 -21.96 0.78 16.42
N CYS A 270 -21.47 0.51 17.63
CA CYS A 270 -20.84 -0.75 18.03
C CYS A 270 -21.74 -1.42 19.08
N ASP A 271 -22.45 -2.48 18.70
CA ASP A 271 -23.58 -3.01 19.48
C ASP A 271 -23.18 -3.89 20.67
N ASN A 272 -22.05 -4.60 20.57
CA ASN A 272 -21.61 -5.57 21.57
C ASN A 272 -20.41 -5.05 22.38
N VAL A 273 -20.48 -3.80 22.84
CA VAL A 273 -19.42 -3.22 23.67
C VAL A 273 -19.55 -3.65 25.12
N ALA A 274 -18.40 -4.00 25.69
CA ALA A 274 -18.26 -4.43 27.06
C ALA A 274 -18.43 -3.28 28.07
N THR A 275 -19.37 -3.41 29.02
CA THR A 275 -19.50 -2.51 30.17
C THR A 275 -19.59 -3.26 31.52
N LEU A 276 -19.54 -2.50 32.61
CA LEU A 276 -19.70 -2.98 33.98
C LEU A 276 -21.00 -2.43 34.59
N ASN A 277 -21.74 -3.31 35.25
CA ASN A 277 -23.00 -2.99 35.92
C ASN A 277 -23.03 -3.70 37.28
N PHE A 278 -22.66 -2.96 38.34
CA PHE A 278 -22.61 -3.50 39.70
C PHE A 278 -23.99 -3.74 40.33
N ASP A 279 -25.06 -3.16 39.78
CA ASP A 279 -26.43 -3.41 40.26
C ASP A 279 -26.85 -4.86 40.01
N ARG A 280 -26.25 -5.51 38.99
CA ARG A 280 -26.46 -6.95 38.73
C ARG A 280 -25.94 -7.82 39.85
N GLU A 281 -24.79 -7.46 40.42
CA GLU A 281 -24.20 -8.16 41.57
C GLU A 281 -25.06 -7.98 42.83
N ALA A 282 -25.58 -6.76 43.05
CA ALA A 282 -26.46 -6.47 44.17
C ALA A 282 -27.76 -7.30 44.15
N LYS A 283 -28.31 -7.56 42.96
CA LYS A 283 -29.53 -8.34 42.75
C LYS A 283 -29.29 -9.84 42.60
N HIS A 284 -28.05 -10.25 42.39
CA HIS A 284 -27.70 -11.65 42.16
C HIS A 284 -27.94 -12.49 43.42
N ASP A 285 -28.57 -13.65 43.25
CA ASP A 285 -28.81 -14.63 44.29
C ASP A 285 -28.20 -15.97 43.90
N PHE A 286 -27.16 -16.39 44.64
CA PHE A 286 -26.43 -17.63 44.35
C PHE A 286 -27.28 -18.89 44.53
N ARG A 287 -28.44 -18.79 45.19
CA ARG A 287 -29.39 -19.91 45.38
C ARG A 287 -30.28 -20.18 44.17
N ARG A 288 -30.35 -19.25 43.22
CA ARG A 288 -31.20 -19.38 42.03
C ARG A 288 -30.43 -20.08 40.92
N GLU A 289 -30.82 -21.31 40.62
CA GLU A 289 -30.22 -22.13 39.55
C GLU A 289 -30.89 -21.93 38.19
N ASP A 290 -31.99 -21.17 38.13
CA ASP A 290 -32.79 -20.96 36.91
C ASP A 290 -32.06 -20.14 35.84
N THR A 291 -31.07 -19.33 36.25
CA THR A 291 -30.31 -18.45 35.36
C THR A 291 -28.83 -18.43 35.74
N TYR A 292 -27.95 -18.81 34.80
CA TYR A 292 -26.51 -18.64 34.99
C TYR A 292 -26.16 -17.15 34.93
N ALA A 293 -26.11 -16.49 36.09
CA ALA A 293 -25.86 -15.07 36.19
C ALA A 293 -24.38 -14.67 35.96
N GLY A 294 -23.46 -15.64 36.04
CA GLY A 294 -22.02 -15.45 36.00
C GLY A 294 -21.33 -15.73 37.34
N ALA A 295 -20.01 -15.52 37.40
CA ALA A 295 -19.22 -15.59 38.62
C ALA A 295 -19.27 -14.29 39.41
N SER A 296 -19.64 -14.40 40.68
CA SER A 296 -19.65 -13.28 41.64
C SER A 296 -18.23 -12.78 41.97
N LEU A 297 -18.11 -11.50 42.31
CA LEU A 297 -16.86 -10.89 42.79
C LEU A 297 -16.60 -11.15 44.29
N VAL A 298 -17.56 -11.76 44.98
CA VAL A 298 -17.58 -11.91 46.43
C VAL A 298 -17.94 -13.35 46.79
N TYR A 299 -17.34 -13.88 47.86
CA TYR A 299 -17.87 -15.06 48.54
C TYR A 299 -18.75 -14.66 49.73
N TRP A 300 -19.83 -15.41 49.88
CA TRP A 300 -20.89 -15.15 50.84
C TRP A 300 -20.93 -16.26 51.87
N ASN A 301 -20.94 -15.86 53.14
CA ASN A 301 -21.43 -16.71 54.22
C ASN A 301 -22.93 -16.46 54.39
N THR A 302 -23.63 -17.42 55.00
CA THR A 302 -25.06 -17.30 55.18
C THR A 302 -25.54 -17.95 56.46
N THR A 303 -26.58 -17.38 57.05
CA THR A 303 -27.26 -17.98 58.21
C THR A 303 -28.19 -19.13 57.82
N ASP A 304 -28.61 -19.21 56.54
CA ASP A 304 -29.44 -20.28 56.03
C ASP A 304 -29.18 -20.53 54.53
N ILE A 305 -28.67 -21.71 54.19
CA ILE A 305 -28.31 -22.05 52.81
C ILE A 305 -29.54 -22.12 51.89
N GLU A 306 -30.69 -22.53 52.41
CA GLU A 306 -31.93 -22.59 51.63
C GLU A 306 -32.63 -21.23 51.54
N GLY A 307 -32.30 -20.28 52.42
CA GLY A 307 -32.94 -18.95 52.49
C GLY A 307 -34.44 -19.02 52.80
N LYS A 308 -34.86 -19.96 53.66
CA LYS A 308 -36.28 -20.17 54.02
C LYS A 308 -36.58 -19.83 55.49
N LYS A 309 -35.58 -19.86 56.37
CA LYS A 309 -35.78 -19.58 57.81
C LYS A 309 -36.11 -18.11 58.05
N ASP A 310 -37.04 -17.81 58.95
CA ASP A 310 -37.37 -16.41 59.24
C ASP A 310 -36.15 -15.63 59.77
N GLY A 311 -35.95 -14.41 59.27
CA GLY A 311 -34.81 -13.56 59.63
C GLY A 311 -33.43 -13.98 59.08
N TRP A 312 -33.37 -14.87 58.08
CA TRP A 312 -32.10 -15.22 57.43
C TRP A 312 -31.47 -14.04 56.70
N PHE A 313 -30.14 -14.02 56.62
CA PHE A 313 -29.37 -13.06 55.84
C PHE A 313 -28.04 -13.66 55.36
N ASP A 314 -27.54 -13.11 54.25
CA ASP A 314 -26.21 -13.36 53.70
C ASP A 314 -25.23 -12.28 54.18
N TYR A 315 -24.01 -12.66 54.51
CA TYR A 315 -22.98 -11.72 54.95
C TYR A 315 -21.64 -11.96 54.24
N TYR A 316 -20.86 -10.90 54.14
CA TYR A 316 -19.57 -10.91 53.46
C TYR A 316 -18.58 -11.87 54.13
N ASP A 317 -17.93 -12.71 53.32
CA ASP A 317 -16.78 -13.51 53.73
C ASP A 317 -15.50 -12.86 53.20
N GLN A 318 -15.23 -12.99 51.91
CA GLN A 318 -13.97 -12.55 51.31
C GLN A 318 -14.12 -12.29 49.79
N PRO A 319 -13.11 -11.71 49.12
CA PRO A 319 -13.11 -11.57 47.67
C PRO A 319 -13.11 -12.92 46.95
N SER A 320 -13.83 -13.04 45.84
CA SER A 320 -13.86 -14.28 45.07
C SER A 320 -12.50 -14.58 44.43
N LYS A 321 -12.23 -15.86 44.11
CA LYS A 321 -10.97 -16.22 43.42
C LYS A 321 -10.85 -15.55 42.05
N ASN A 322 -11.97 -15.31 41.37
CA ASN A 322 -11.99 -14.57 40.11
C ASN A 322 -11.64 -13.09 40.30
N ALA A 323 -12.22 -12.41 41.29
CA ALA A 323 -11.85 -11.04 41.63
C ALA A 323 -10.36 -10.94 41.96
N LYS A 324 -9.85 -11.86 42.79
CA LYS A 324 -8.42 -11.94 43.14
C LYS A 324 -7.54 -12.13 41.91
N ARG A 325 -7.85 -13.09 41.04
CA ARG A 325 -7.10 -13.36 39.80
C ARG A 325 -7.02 -12.10 38.94
N LEU A 326 -8.13 -11.40 38.74
CA LEU A 326 -8.19 -10.21 37.88
C LEU A 326 -7.44 -9.02 38.48
N ALA A 327 -7.62 -8.74 39.78
CA ALA A 327 -6.92 -7.67 40.47
C ALA A 327 -5.38 -7.87 40.48
N VAL A 328 -4.92 -9.09 40.79
CA VAL A 328 -3.49 -9.44 40.75
C VAL A 328 -2.94 -9.29 39.33
N THR A 329 -3.70 -9.75 38.32
CA THR A 329 -3.30 -9.65 36.92
C THR A 329 -3.07 -8.19 36.51
N ALA A 330 -3.99 -7.28 36.88
CA ALA A 330 -3.87 -5.85 36.55
C ALA A 330 -2.59 -5.23 37.15
N VAL A 331 -2.28 -5.54 38.41
CA VAL A 331 -1.10 -5.00 39.10
C VAL A 331 0.19 -5.55 38.51
N TYR A 332 0.28 -6.85 38.29
CA TYR A 332 1.50 -7.51 37.79
C TYR A 332 1.80 -7.18 36.33
N LEU A 333 0.76 -7.05 35.50
CA LEU A 333 0.92 -6.56 34.13
C LEU A 333 1.28 -5.07 34.10
N LYS A 334 1.06 -4.33 35.19
CA LYS A 334 1.20 -2.87 35.28
C LYS A 334 0.32 -2.12 34.27
N LYS A 335 -0.73 -2.78 33.79
CA LYS A 335 -1.74 -2.31 32.85
C LYS A 335 -2.97 -3.24 32.94
N PRO A 336 -4.14 -2.82 32.46
CA PRO A 336 -5.31 -3.69 32.47
C PRO A 336 -5.12 -4.94 31.60
N ALA A 337 -5.72 -6.05 32.02
CA ALA A 337 -5.88 -7.21 31.14
C ALA A 337 -7.01 -6.96 30.13
N THR A 338 -6.95 -7.67 29.00
CA THR A 338 -7.82 -7.45 27.86
C THR A 338 -8.33 -8.80 27.37
N ASP A 339 -9.63 -8.92 27.11
CA ASP A 339 -10.18 -10.12 26.46
C ASP A 339 -9.67 -10.18 25.02
N PRO A 340 -9.02 -11.29 24.58
CA PRO A 340 -8.58 -11.46 23.20
C PRO A 340 -9.68 -11.27 22.15
N LEU A 341 -10.95 -11.54 22.50
CA LEU A 341 -12.10 -11.37 21.62
C LEU A 341 -12.76 -9.99 21.74
N ALA A 342 -12.32 -9.11 22.64
CA ALA A 342 -12.93 -7.80 22.86
C ALA A 342 -12.92 -6.93 21.60
N SER A 343 -11.80 -6.93 20.85
CA SER A 343 -11.67 -6.17 19.60
C SER A 343 -12.62 -6.68 18.52
N LEU A 344 -12.77 -8.00 18.40
CA LEU A 344 -13.66 -8.62 17.42
C LEU A 344 -15.12 -8.33 17.77
N ASN A 345 -15.49 -8.50 19.04
CA ASN A 345 -16.86 -8.28 19.53
C ASN A 345 -17.27 -6.81 19.43
N SER A 346 -16.35 -5.89 19.76
CA SER A 346 -16.62 -4.44 19.75
C SER A 346 -16.49 -3.83 18.36
N CYS A 347 -15.37 -4.06 17.67
CA CYS A 347 -15.02 -3.36 16.43
C CYS A 347 -15.41 -4.13 15.16
N GLY A 348 -15.48 -5.46 15.21
CA GLY A 348 -15.65 -6.33 14.05
C GLY A 348 -14.32 -6.74 13.40
N GLU A 349 -14.39 -7.68 12.46
CA GLU A 349 -13.18 -8.23 11.82
C GLU A 349 -12.38 -7.17 11.05
N ARG A 350 -11.07 -7.08 11.33
CA ARG A 350 -10.12 -6.21 10.63
C ARG A 350 -10.48 -4.71 10.69
N TRP A 351 -11.17 -4.31 11.75
CA TRP A 351 -11.45 -2.91 12.06
C TRP A 351 -10.79 -2.54 13.39
N ASN A 352 -10.06 -1.44 13.38
CA ASN A 352 -9.72 -0.70 14.58
C ASN A 352 -10.93 0.14 14.98
N CYS A 353 -11.13 0.38 16.26
CA CYS A 353 -12.21 1.27 16.69
C CYS A 353 -11.88 2.06 17.95
N THR A 354 -12.49 3.23 18.03
CA THR A 354 -12.45 4.11 19.21
C THR A 354 -13.87 4.40 19.65
N TYR A 355 -14.14 4.24 20.94
CA TYR A 355 -15.45 4.55 21.53
C TYR A 355 -15.31 5.02 22.98
N SER A 356 -16.33 5.75 23.45
CA SER A 356 -16.45 6.15 24.85
C SER A 356 -17.36 5.18 25.61
N LEU A 357 -16.88 4.71 26.75
CA LEU A 357 -17.55 3.80 27.66
C LEU A 357 -17.85 4.53 28.98
N ASN A 358 -19.08 4.41 29.45
CA ASN A 358 -19.54 5.02 30.70
C ASN A 358 -20.11 3.94 31.64
N PHE A 359 -19.64 3.92 32.89
CA PHE A 359 -20.18 3.06 33.95
C PHE A 359 -19.90 3.63 35.35
N VAL A 360 -20.68 3.16 36.33
CA VAL A 360 -20.53 3.52 37.75
C VAL A 360 -19.80 2.41 38.50
N ALA A 361 -18.77 2.75 39.27
CA ALA A 361 -17.88 1.81 39.95
C ALA A 361 -17.32 2.44 41.25
N PRO A 362 -16.68 1.66 42.14
CA PRO A 362 -15.98 2.26 43.28
C PRO A 362 -14.78 3.07 42.77
N GLY A 363 -14.44 4.16 43.45
CA GLY A 363 -13.31 5.00 43.09
C GLY A 363 -12.72 5.71 44.30
N TYR A 364 -11.39 5.78 44.38
CA TYR A 364 -10.70 6.44 45.47
C TYR A 364 -10.54 7.94 45.20
N LYS A 365 -11.09 8.76 46.08
CA LYS A 365 -10.84 10.21 46.15
C LYS A 365 -9.75 10.48 47.17
N CYS A 366 -8.61 11.00 46.71
CA CYS A 366 -7.44 11.23 47.54
C CYS A 366 -7.20 12.71 47.82
N ASP A 367 -7.07 13.07 49.09
CA ASP A 367 -6.82 14.43 49.58
C ASP A 367 -5.49 14.51 50.33
N GLU A 368 -4.67 15.53 50.03
CA GLU A 368 -3.38 15.75 50.70
C GLU A 368 -3.55 16.32 52.11
N ILE A 369 -2.75 15.83 53.05
CA ILE A 369 -2.75 16.25 54.45
C ILE A 369 -1.56 17.18 54.70
N LYS A 370 -1.84 18.49 54.80
CA LYS A 370 -0.80 19.52 55.01
C LYS A 370 -0.26 19.58 56.44
N ASN A 371 -1.05 19.19 57.44
CA ASN A 371 -0.64 19.20 58.84
C ASN A 371 -1.15 17.93 59.57
N PRO A 372 -0.38 16.82 59.54
CA PRO A 372 -0.80 15.55 60.13
C PRO A 372 -0.86 15.61 61.66
N ASN A 373 -0.14 16.55 62.29
CA ASN A 373 -0.14 16.74 63.75
C ASN A 373 -1.41 17.45 64.26
N ASN A 374 -2.31 17.88 63.38
CA ASN A 374 -3.55 18.50 63.79
C ASN A 374 -4.51 17.41 64.34
N PRO A 375 -4.92 17.49 65.62
CA PRO A 375 -5.79 16.49 66.24
C PRO A 375 -7.15 16.34 65.57
N THR A 376 -7.57 17.29 64.73
CA THR A 376 -8.83 17.17 63.97
C THR A 376 -8.74 16.24 62.76
N VAL A 377 -7.53 15.83 62.34
CA VAL A 377 -7.32 15.01 61.13
C VAL A 377 -7.33 13.51 61.44
N ASN A 378 -7.09 13.11 62.69
CA ASN A 378 -7.02 11.71 63.14
C ASN A 378 -6.15 10.81 62.23
N ALA A 379 -5.00 11.32 61.77
CA ALA A 379 -4.06 10.52 60.99
C ALA A 379 -3.40 9.44 61.87
N PRO A 380 -3.25 8.19 61.39
CA PRO A 380 -2.65 7.10 62.16
C PRO A 380 -1.13 7.25 62.38
N PHE A 381 -0.47 8.13 61.61
CA PHE A 381 0.96 8.41 61.70
C PHE A 381 1.28 9.84 61.26
N ASN A 382 2.46 10.33 61.66
CA ASN A 382 2.96 11.69 61.38
C ASN A 382 4.23 11.65 60.52
N TYR A 383 4.71 12.81 60.08
CA TYR A 383 5.95 12.92 59.28
C TYR A 383 7.21 12.36 59.97
N SER A 384 7.19 12.16 61.29
CA SER A 384 8.28 11.54 62.04
C SER A 384 8.54 10.07 61.64
N THR A 385 7.58 9.38 61.04
CA THR A 385 7.77 8.00 60.54
C THR A 385 8.50 7.96 59.20
N LEU A 386 8.39 9.04 58.41
CA LEU A 386 8.91 9.13 57.04
C LEU A 386 10.28 9.82 57.00
N ALA A 387 11.06 9.51 55.97
CA ALA A 387 12.28 10.24 55.65
C ALA A 387 11.96 11.74 55.43
N PRO A 388 12.73 12.67 56.01
CA PRO A 388 14.08 12.45 56.54
C PRO A 388 14.18 12.17 58.04
N GLN A 389 13.10 12.39 58.82
CA GLN A 389 13.08 12.21 60.27
C GLN A 389 13.12 10.73 60.66
N GLY A 390 12.24 9.93 60.04
CA GLY A 390 12.23 8.48 60.13
C GLY A 390 13.11 7.82 59.07
N ASP A 391 13.01 6.49 58.99
CA ASP A 391 13.77 5.63 58.05
C ASP A 391 12.92 5.10 56.89
N MET A 392 11.61 5.37 56.90
CA MET A 392 10.67 4.87 55.89
C MET A 392 10.55 5.85 54.72
N ILE A 393 10.69 5.36 53.50
CA ILE A 393 10.41 6.13 52.27
C ILE A 393 8.97 5.95 51.80
N TYR A 394 8.29 4.91 52.30
CA TYR A 394 6.89 4.62 52.08
C TYR A 394 6.31 3.94 53.33
N TYR A 395 5.10 4.34 53.72
CA TYR A 395 4.32 3.70 54.77
C TYR A 395 2.84 3.84 54.44
N ALA A 396 2.08 2.75 54.53
CA ALA A 396 0.64 2.78 54.36
C ALA A 396 -0.10 2.02 55.44
N SER A 397 -1.11 2.67 56.01
CA SER A 397 -2.10 2.09 56.91
C SER A 397 -3.43 2.08 56.18
N THR A 398 -3.86 0.89 55.74
CA THR A 398 -5.03 0.71 54.89
C THR A 398 -6.18 -0.02 55.56
N ASP A 399 -5.95 -0.65 56.71
CA ASP A 399 -6.88 -1.65 57.29
C ASP A 399 -7.49 -1.17 58.62
N LEU A 400 -7.54 0.16 58.83
CA LEU A 400 -8.14 0.74 60.04
C LEU A 400 -9.64 0.49 60.09
N ASN A 401 -10.09 -0.18 61.17
CA ASN A 401 -11.48 -0.60 61.37
C ASN A 401 -12.06 -1.39 60.19
N ASP A 402 -11.22 -2.25 59.59
CA ASP A 402 -11.62 -3.15 58.52
C ASP A 402 -12.69 -4.15 58.97
N TYR A 403 -13.40 -4.72 58.01
CA TYR A 403 -14.33 -5.82 58.26
C TYR A 403 -13.56 -7.02 58.83
N MET A 404 -13.89 -7.39 60.07
CA MET A 404 -13.27 -8.54 60.73
C MET A 404 -13.69 -9.83 60.02
N ASN A 405 -12.73 -10.70 59.69
CA ASN A 405 -13.01 -12.04 59.16
C ASN A 405 -12.06 -13.07 59.83
N PRO A 406 -12.58 -14.14 60.48
CA PRO A 406 -13.99 -14.44 60.73
C PRO A 406 -14.59 -13.60 61.87
N GLN A 407 -15.89 -13.29 61.78
CA GLN A 407 -16.62 -12.60 62.85
C GLN A 407 -17.23 -13.54 63.90
N ILE A 408 -17.49 -14.78 63.48
CA ILE A 408 -18.08 -15.85 64.25
C ILE A 408 -17.59 -17.17 63.68
N ASP A 409 -17.49 -18.22 64.50
CA ASP A 409 -17.12 -19.54 64.01
C ASP A 409 -18.23 -20.10 63.12
N THR A 410 -17.85 -20.54 61.92
CA THR A 410 -18.77 -21.08 60.90
C THR A 410 -18.41 -22.51 60.51
N ASN A 411 -19.38 -23.26 59.97
CA ASN A 411 -19.13 -24.54 59.32
C ASN A 411 -18.62 -24.36 57.87
N GLU A 412 -18.44 -25.47 57.13
CA GLU A 412 -17.96 -25.48 55.73
C GLU A 412 -18.86 -24.69 54.76
N ASN A 413 -20.13 -24.49 55.09
CA ASN A 413 -21.10 -23.74 54.29
C ASN A 413 -21.22 -22.28 54.73
N GLY A 414 -20.35 -21.80 55.62
CA GLY A 414 -20.39 -20.43 56.13
C GLY A 414 -21.56 -20.17 57.10
N ILE A 415 -22.19 -21.21 57.65
CA ILE A 415 -23.29 -21.07 58.62
C ILE A 415 -22.68 -20.96 60.02
N PRO A 416 -23.07 -19.96 60.84
CA PRO A 416 -22.63 -19.86 62.22
C PRO A 416 -22.88 -21.14 63.02
N ILE A 417 -21.85 -21.62 63.72
CA ILE A 417 -21.94 -22.77 64.62
C ILE A 417 -22.85 -22.46 65.84
N PRO A 418 -22.75 -21.28 66.48
CA PRO A 418 -23.68 -20.91 67.55
C PRO A 418 -25.10 -20.73 67.03
N GLU A 419 -26.11 -21.16 67.80
CA GLU A 419 -27.51 -20.92 67.47
C GLU A 419 -27.91 -19.44 67.69
N PRO A 420 -28.91 -18.91 66.97
CA PRO A 420 -29.39 -17.53 67.14
C PRO A 420 -29.96 -17.29 68.56
N PRO A 421 -29.91 -16.05 69.09
CA PRO A 421 -29.68 -14.78 68.38
C PRO A 421 -28.20 -14.47 68.14
N TYR A 422 -27.88 -14.08 66.91
CA TYR A 422 -26.53 -13.68 66.53
C TYR A 422 -26.14 -12.31 67.10
N PRO A 423 -24.84 -12.04 67.31
CA PRO A 423 -24.36 -10.70 67.67
C PRO A 423 -24.83 -9.66 66.65
N LYS A 424 -25.25 -8.48 67.13
CA LYS A 424 -25.69 -7.39 66.26
C LYS A 424 -24.63 -6.89 65.28
N SER A 425 -23.35 -7.18 65.55
CA SER A 425 -22.22 -6.86 64.69
C SER A 425 -22.01 -7.87 63.56
N LEU A 426 -22.69 -9.03 63.57
CA LEU A 426 -22.52 -10.06 62.56
C LEU A 426 -22.95 -9.54 61.19
N GLY A 427 -22.04 -9.66 60.23
CA GLY A 427 -22.16 -9.16 58.88
C GLY A 427 -22.11 -7.64 58.75
N VAL A 428 -22.05 -6.85 59.82
CA VAL A 428 -22.21 -5.38 59.71
C VAL A 428 -20.93 -4.70 59.24
N PHE A 429 -21.02 -3.91 58.17
CA PHE A 429 -19.95 -2.99 57.78
C PHE A 429 -20.05 -1.71 58.62
N GLN A 430 -19.14 -1.56 59.57
CA GLN A 430 -19.07 -0.40 60.45
C GLN A 430 -18.35 0.79 59.80
N SER A 431 -17.38 0.52 58.93
CA SER A 431 -16.69 1.54 58.14
C SER A 431 -16.03 0.90 56.94
N GLU A 432 -15.77 1.70 55.91
CA GLU A 432 -14.89 1.31 54.81
C GLU A 432 -13.50 1.91 55.07
N PRO A 433 -12.42 1.10 55.10
CA PRO A 433 -11.11 1.59 55.49
C PRO A 433 -10.56 2.70 54.60
N VAL A 434 -10.13 3.78 55.26
CA VAL A 434 -9.45 4.91 54.60
C VAL A 434 -8.01 4.54 54.31
N LEU A 435 -7.55 4.77 53.09
CA LEU A 435 -6.16 4.54 52.72
C LEU A 435 -5.30 5.70 53.22
N TRP A 436 -4.54 5.51 54.29
CA TRP A 436 -3.56 6.49 54.74
C TRP A 436 -2.19 6.13 54.17
N ILE A 437 -1.69 6.96 53.26
CA ILE A 437 -0.44 6.70 52.55
C ILE A 437 0.51 7.86 52.79
N GLY A 438 1.71 7.50 53.26
CA GLY A 438 2.83 8.40 53.45
C GLY A 438 3.98 8.01 52.53
N HIS A 439 4.57 8.97 51.84
CA HIS A 439 5.78 8.74 51.05
C HIS A 439 6.74 9.91 51.14
N SER A 440 8.02 9.64 50.87
CA SER A 440 9.05 10.67 50.84
C SER A 440 9.61 10.83 49.44
N VAL A 441 9.51 12.05 48.89
CA VAL A 441 10.04 12.38 47.57
C VAL A 441 11.51 12.75 47.71
N ASN A 442 12.36 12.00 47.01
CA ASN A 442 13.79 12.28 46.93
C ASN A 442 14.06 13.39 45.91
N THR A 443 14.55 14.54 46.36
CA THR A 443 14.88 15.66 45.48
C THR A 443 16.29 15.51 44.90
N THR A 444 16.65 16.39 43.96
CA THR A 444 18.01 16.49 43.43
C THR A 444 18.93 17.39 44.28
N GLU A 445 18.40 18.05 45.30
CA GLU A 445 19.15 18.98 46.14
C GLU A 445 19.90 18.22 47.24
N PRO A 446 21.23 18.34 47.37
CA PRO A 446 21.99 17.69 48.43
C PRO A 446 21.78 18.38 49.79
N TYR A 447 21.82 17.63 50.88
CA TYR A 447 21.85 18.20 52.22
C TYR A 447 23.17 18.97 52.48
N PRO A 448 23.12 20.09 53.23
CA PRO A 448 24.34 20.75 53.70
C PRO A 448 25.19 19.84 54.59
N SER A 449 26.52 19.96 54.53
CA SER A 449 27.51 19.06 55.18
C SER A 449 27.42 18.94 56.71
N GLY A 450 26.56 19.72 57.38
CA GLY A 450 26.29 19.67 58.83
C GLY A 450 24.84 19.34 59.20
N SER A 451 23.99 18.95 58.25
CA SER A 451 22.59 18.61 58.50
C SER A 451 22.47 17.32 59.33
N PRO A 452 21.56 17.23 60.31
CA PRO A 452 21.27 15.98 61.04
C PRO A 452 20.71 14.89 60.12
N HIS A 453 20.28 15.24 58.90
CA HIS A 453 19.71 14.33 57.90
C HIS A 453 20.70 13.99 56.77
N ALA A 454 21.99 14.29 56.93
CA ALA A 454 23.02 14.02 55.91
C ALA A 454 23.10 12.54 55.48
N LYS A 455 22.58 11.59 56.28
CA LYS A 455 22.47 10.16 55.94
C LYS A 455 21.75 9.89 54.61
N TRP A 456 20.87 10.79 54.20
CA TRP A 456 20.02 10.66 53.02
C TRP A 456 20.64 11.18 51.72
N VAL A 457 21.81 11.85 51.81
CA VAL A 457 22.51 12.54 50.71
C VAL A 457 21.73 13.74 50.16
N ASN A 458 20.52 13.51 49.63
CA ASN A 458 19.64 14.51 49.07
C ASN A 458 18.47 14.84 50.00
N VAL A 459 17.85 16.01 49.81
CA VAL A 459 16.69 16.47 50.58
C VAL A 459 15.48 15.59 50.28
N HIS A 460 14.79 15.22 51.35
CA HIS A 460 13.59 14.38 51.34
C HIS A 460 12.39 15.20 51.78
N GLN A 461 11.33 15.17 50.98
CA GLN A 461 10.09 15.87 51.28
C GLN A 461 8.99 14.84 51.61
N PRO A 462 8.54 14.74 52.87
CA PRO A 462 7.50 13.80 53.24
C PRO A 462 6.11 14.34 52.89
N HIS A 463 5.29 13.52 52.24
CA HIS A 463 3.90 13.78 51.91
C HIS A 463 3.02 12.70 52.54
N ILE A 464 1.85 13.11 53.04
CA ILE A 464 0.82 12.20 53.54
C ILE A 464 -0.49 12.59 52.87
N PHE A 465 -1.19 11.62 52.32
CA PHE A 465 -2.52 11.80 51.77
C PHE A 465 -3.43 10.68 52.25
N LYS A 466 -4.73 10.97 52.28
CA LYS A 466 -5.75 9.99 52.60
C LYS A 466 -6.64 9.76 51.39
N CYS A 467 -7.04 8.52 51.14
CA CYS A 467 -8.01 8.20 50.10
C CYS A 467 -9.24 7.55 50.71
N VAL A 468 -10.40 8.11 50.39
CA VAL A 468 -11.71 7.57 50.76
C VAL A 468 -12.37 7.05 49.50
N VAL A 469 -13.03 5.90 49.59
CA VAL A 469 -13.72 5.30 48.45
C VAL A 469 -15.14 5.87 48.30
N TYR A 470 -15.47 6.22 47.08
CA TYR A 470 -16.73 6.82 46.65
C TYR A 470 -17.33 5.96 45.56
N GLN A 471 -18.66 5.96 45.47
CA GLN A 471 -19.32 5.60 44.24
C GLN A 471 -18.99 6.68 43.20
N THR A 472 -18.46 6.25 42.07
CA THR A 472 -17.83 7.15 41.09
C THR A 472 -18.36 6.85 39.70
N ASN A 473 -18.77 7.90 39.00
CA ASN A 473 -19.16 7.83 37.61
C ASN A 473 -17.94 8.02 36.71
N TYR A 474 -17.63 7.02 35.90
CA TYR A 474 -16.44 7.01 35.04
C TYR A 474 -16.81 7.12 33.57
N THR A 475 -16.04 7.90 32.83
CA THR A 475 -16.04 7.84 31.36
C THR A 475 -14.63 7.56 30.86
N PHE A 476 -14.47 6.43 30.16
CA PHE A 476 -13.24 6.00 29.54
C PHE A 476 -13.37 6.02 28.02
N GLU A 477 -12.33 6.48 27.33
CA GLU A 477 -12.16 6.30 25.90
C GLU A 477 -11.32 5.05 25.68
N LEU A 478 -11.85 4.06 24.96
CA LEU A 478 -11.14 2.85 24.60
C LEU A 478 -10.73 2.93 23.13
N HIS A 479 -9.48 2.58 22.85
CA HIS A 479 -8.94 2.44 21.51
C HIS A 479 -8.48 1.00 21.29
N TYR A 480 -8.92 0.41 20.19
CA TYR A 480 -8.47 -0.89 19.71
C TYR A 480 -7.67 -0.72 18.43
N ASN A 481 -6.38 -1.04 18.49
CA ASN A 481 -5.48 -1.07 17.34
C ASN A 481 -4.95 -2.50 17.17
N ASP A 482 -5.31 -3.17 16.07
CA ASP A 482 -4.86 -4.52 15.73
C ASP A 482 -4.97 -5.49 16.90
N THR A 483 -6.13 -5.49 17.58
CA THR A 483 -6.49 -6.27 18.81
C THR A 483 -5.95 -5.76 20.15
N VAL A 484 -5.03 -4.79 20.17
CA VAL A 484 -4.52 -4.21 21.41
C VAL A 484 -5.48 -3.15 21.92
N GLN A 485 -6.03 -3.37 23.11
CA GLN A 485 -6.84 -2.38 23.82
C GLN A 485 -5.93 -1.40 24.58
N THR A 486 -6.22 -0.11 24.44
CA THR A 486 -5.70 0.95 25.29
C THR A 486 -6.87 1.78 25.79
N HIS A 487 -6.75 2.36 26.98
CA HIS A 487 -7.80 3.17 27.60
C HIS A 487 -7.25 4.51 28.06
N LYS A 488 -8.12 5.50 28.04
CA LYS A 488 -7.87 6.83 28.59
C LYS A 488 -9.07 7.29 29.39
N ARG A 489 -8.86 7.63 30.65
CA ARG A 489 -9.91 8.23 31.48
C ARG A 489 -10.19 9.65 31.00
N LEU A 490 -11.42 9.92 30.56
CA LEU A 490 -11.89 11.26 30.19
C LEU A 490 -12.49 12.00 31.38
N GLN A 491 -13.29 11.30 32.18
CA GLN A 491 -14.06 11.87 33.28
C GLN A 491 -14.09 10.94 34.49
N ARG A 492 -14.13 11.55 35.69
CA ARG A 492 -14.23 10.86 36.98
C ARG A 492 -14.99 11.74 37.97
N ASP A 493 -16.27 11.45 38.16
CA ASP A 493 -17.14 12.23 39.05
C ASP A 493 -17.47 11.42 40.30
N PHE A 494 -16.98 11.91 41.44
CA PHE A 494 -17.27 11.29 42.74
C PHE A 494 -18.68 11.69 43.19
N LEU A 495 -19.55 10.69 43.40
CA LEU A 495 -20.95 10.91 43.79
C LEU A 495 -21.09 11.03 45.31
N HIS A 496 -20.86 9.94 46.04
CA HIS A 496 -20.96 9.89 47.49
C HIS A 496 -20.07 8.76 48.06
N PRO A 497 -19.64 8.84 49.33
CA PRO A 497 -18.88 7.79 49.99
C PRO A 497 -19.72 6.51 50.13
N ILE A 498 -19.07 5.35 50.08
CA ILE A 498 -19.79 4.06 50.21
C ILE A 498 -20.35 3.90 51.63
N ILE A 499 -19.55 4.25 52.64
CA ILE A 499 -19.94 4.25 54.05
C ILE A 499 -19.48 5.57 54.67
N GLU A 500 -20.44 6.40 55.09
CA GLU A 500 -20.17 7.72 55.67
C GLU A 500 -19.92 7.64 57.18
N THR A 501 -18.80 7.05 57.57
CA THR A 501 -18.42 6.89 58.98
C THR A 501 -17.05 7.47 59.26
N THR A 502 -16.91 8.08 60.43
CA THR A 502 -15.63 8.55 60.96
C THR A 502 -15.07 7.53 61.93
N VAL A 503 -13.79 7.20 61.74
CA VAL A 503 -13.07 6.25 62.57
C VAL A 503 -12.22 7.02 63.57
N SER A 504 -12.42 6.76 64.86
CA SER A 504 -11.63 7.33 65.96
C SER A 504 -10.81 6.25 66.64
N ILE A 505 -9.55 6.56 66.92
CA ILE A 505 -8.63 5.71 67.69
C ILE A 505 -8.72 6.15 69.16
N ASP A 506 -8.94 5.20 70.07
CA ASP A 506 -9.00 5.50 71.51
C ASP A 506 -7.63 6.03 72.00
N PRO A 507 -7.57 7.21 72.63
CA PRO A 507 -6.32 7.82 73.08
C PRO A 507 -5.63 7.03 74.21
N THR A 508 -6.36 6.16 74.92
CA THR A 508 -5.83 5.34 76.02
C THR A 508 -5.42 3.95 75.59
N ASN A 509 -6.02 3.44 74.50
CA ASN A 509 -5.69 2.13 73.94
C ASN A 509 -5.72 2.19 72.41
N SER A 510 -4.55 2.31 71.78
CA SER A 510 -4.41 2.40 70.32
C SER A 510 -4.93 1.17 69.55
N SER A 511 -5.20 0.04 70.23
CA SER A 511 -5.81 -1.15 69.62
C SER A 511 -7.33 -1.08 69.53
N LYS A 512 -7.97 -0.16 70.27
CA LYS A 512 -9.43 -0.01 70.26
C LYS A 512 -9.81 1.11 69.30
N VAL A 513 -10.47 0.70 68.21
CA VAL A 513 -10.94 1.60 67.16
C VAL A 513 -12.47 1.56 67.14
N THR A 514 -13.09 2.73 67.03
CA THR A 514 -14.56 2.86 66.98
C THR A 514 -14.99 3.69 65.79
N ALA A 515 -16.04 3.24 65.09
CA ALA A 515 -16.67 3.98 64.01
C ALA A 515 -17.95 4.68 64.48
N SER A 516 -18.19 5.89 64.00
CA SER A 516 -19.42 6.67 64.28
C SER A 516 -19.82 7.55 63.09
N PRO A 517 -21.11 7.85 62.88
CA PRO A 517 -22.27 7.41 63.67
C PRO A 517 -22.76 5.99 63.29
N GLU A 518 -23.30 5.24 64.26
CA GLU A 518 -23.85 3.89 64.04
C GLU A 518 -25.01 3.85 63.04
N SER A 519 -25.71 4.97 62.85
CA SER A 519 -26.82 5.09 61.89
C SER A 519 -26.39 4.86 60.43
N ASN A 520 -25.10 5.03 60.14
CA ASN A 520 -24.54 4.90 58.79
C ASN A 520 -23.95 3.51 58.52
N PHE A 521 -24.02 2.59 59.49
CA PHE A 521 -23.57 1.22 59.32
C PHE A 521 -24.42 0.49 58.28
N VAL A 522 -23.77 -0.33 57.46
CA VAL A 522 -24.47 -1.12 56.43
C VAL A 522 -24.70 -2.52 56.98
N VAL A 523 -25.97 -2.84 57.20
CA VAL A 523 -26.43 -4.09 57.83
C VAL A 523 -26.90 -5.10 56.78
N PRO A 524 -26.71 -6.41 57.00
CA PRO A 524 -27.13 -7.46 56.05
C PRO A 524 -28.62 -7.52 55.71
N SER A 525 -29.48 -6.93 56.55
CA SER A 525 -30.93 -6.93 56.35
C SER A 525 -31.37 -6.12 55.13
N ASP A 526 -30.62 -5.09 54.74
CA ASP A 526 -30.81 -4.35 53.49
C ASP A 526 -29.99 -5.02 52.37
N ARG A 527 -30.56 -6.07 51.78
CA ARG A 527 -29.86 -7.00 50.90
C ARG A 527 -29.12 -6.33 49.73
N GLU A 528 -29.78 -5.44 48.99
CA GLU A 528 -29.19 -4.84 47.78
C GLU A 528 -28.06 -3.87 48.15
N LYS A 529 -28.30 -2.97 49.10
CA LYS A 529 -27.29 -2.02 49.58
C LYS A 529 -26.10 -2.76 50.18
N TYR A 530 -26.37 -3.78 50.99
CA TYR A 530 -25.34 -4.60 51.60
C TYR A 530 -24.47 -5.30 50.56
N LYS A 531 -25.09 -5.93 49.56
CA LYS A 531 -24.36 -6.63 48.50
C LYS A 531 -23.51 -5.68 47.69
N TYR A 532 -24.07 -4.52 47.33
CA TYR A 532 -23.35 -3.47 46.62
C TYR A 532 -22.10 -3.00 47.39
N THR A 533 -22.27 -2.68 48.68
CA THR A 533 -21.16 -2.28 49.56
C THR A 533 -20.10 -3.38 49.68
N ALA A 534 -20.50 -4.64 49.86
CA ALA A 534 -19.58 -5.76 49.96
C ALA A 534 -18.77 -5.99 48.68
N THR A 535 -19.37 -5.81 47.49
CA THR A 535 -18.65 -5.91 46.22
C THR A 535 -17.58 -4.83 46.10
N TYR A 536 -17.91 -3.61 46.50
CA TYR A 536 -16.96 -2.50 46.45
C TYR A 536 -15.84 -2.69 47.49
N HIS A 537 -16.22 -3.14 48.70
CA HIS A 537 -15.30 -3.51 49.75
C HIS A 537 -14.34 -4.63 49.31
N SER A 538 -14.83 -5.66 48.61
CA SER A 538 -14.01 -6.77 48.06
C SER A 538 -12.91 -6.27 47.12
N LEU A 539 -13.26 -5.39 46.18
CA LEU A 539 -12.28 -4.78 45.27
C LEU A 539 -11.30 -3.89 46.03
N GLY A 540 -11.80 -3.12 47.01
CA GLY A 540 -10.99 -2.32 47.92
C GLY A 540 -10.00 -3.16 48.72
N ALA A 541 -10.45 -4.27 49.33
CA ALA A 541 -9.62 -5.20 50.11
C ALA A 541 -8.50 -5.79 49.25
N LEU A 542 -8.79 -6.21 48.02
CA LEU A 542 -7.77 -6.68 47.08
C LEU A 542 -6.73 -5.59 46.76
N PHE A 543 -7.15 -4.35 46.57
CA PHE A 543 -6.25 -3.24 46.32
C PHE A 543 -5.40 -2.88 47.55
N ARG A 544 -6.02 -2.86 48.73
CA ARG A 544 -5.37 -2.61 50.03
C ARG A 544 -4.27 -3.62 50.32
N ASN A 545 -4.48 -4.89 49.94
CA ASN A 545 -3.47 -5.93 50.11
C ASN A 545 -2.14 -5.58 49.45
N PHE A 546 -2.16 -4.90 48.29
CA PHE A 546 -0.95 -4.44 47.62
C PHE A 546 -0.32 -3.22 48.29
N LEU A 547 -1.14 -2.30 48.79
CA LEU A 547 -0.67 -1.03 49.33
C LEU A 547 -0.12 -1.15 50.75
N ARG A 548 -0.67 -2.04 51.58
CA ARG A 548 -0.31 -2.12 53.00
C ARG A 548 1.16 -2.42 53.23
N GLY A 549 1.66 -1.95 54.36
CA GLY A 549 3.04 -2.17 54.79
C GLY A 549 3.92 -0.94 54.60
N HIS A 550 5.23 -1.17 54.50
CA HIS A 550 6.22 -0.09 54.47
C HIS A 550 7.49 -0.47 53.74
N ILE A 551 8.26 0.55 53.36
CA ILE A 551 9.58 0.41 52.75
C ILE A 551 10.56 1.25 53.55
N ILE A 552 11.54 0.59 54.14
CA ILE A 552 12.62 1.22 54.91
C ILE A 552 13.85 1.33 54.00
N LYS A 553 14.44 2.53 53.93
CA LYS A 553 15.68 2.73 53.19
C LYS A 553 16.81 3.03 54.16
N THR A 554 17.66 2.02 54.38
CA THR A 554 18.93 2.15 55.10
C THR A 554 20.08 2.13 54.07
N LYS A 555 21.08 1.25 54.25
CA LYS A 555 22.09 0.96 53.23
C LYS A 555 21.49 0.25 52.01
N TYR A 556 20.46 -0.56 52.22
CA TYR A 556 19.69 -1.26 51.20
C TYR A 556 18.19 -1.03 51.46
N PRO A 557 17.33 -1.05 50.42
CA PRO A 557 15.88 -0.99 50.60
C PRO A 557 15.36 -2.30 51.19
N VAL A 558 14.57 -2.23 52.25
CA VAL A 558 13.85 -3.35 52.84
C VAL A 558 12.36 -3.13 52.58
N THR A 559 11.80 -3.96 51.71
CA THR A 559 10.41 -3.88 51.27
C THR A 559 9.54 -4.85 52.06
N LYS A 560 8.53 -4.33 52.76
CA LYS A 560 7.50 -5.12 53.47
C LYS A 560 6.08 -4.75 52.97
N SER A 561 5.98 -4.42 51.70
CA SER A 561 4.74 -4.02 51.03
C SER A 561 4.79 -4.49 49.59
N ASP A 562 3.70 -5.05 49.09
CA ASP A 562 3.61 -5.54 47.72
C ASP A 562 3.46 -4.39 46.69
N ILE A 563 3.48 -3.13 47.15
CA ILE A 563 3.45 -1.95 46.28
C ILE A 563 4.60 -1.96 45.26
N SER A 564 5.73 -2.60 45.59
CA SER A 564 6.86 -2.79 44.67
C SER A 564 6.53 -3.61 43.43
N GLU A 565 5.49 -4.44 43.49
CA GLU A 565 5.03 -5.27 42.36
C GLU A 565 4.22 -4.44 41.35
N SER A 566 3.76 -3.25 41.75
CA SER A 566 2.95 -2.34 40.93
C SER A 566 3.77 -1.37 40.08
N ARG A 567 3.07 -0.46 39.37
CA ARG A 567 3.67 0.70 38.69
C ARG A 567 3.83 1.95 39.57
N LEU A 568 3.51 1.85 40.87
CA LEU A 568 3.61 2.97 41.82
C LEU A 568 5.04 3.18 42.36
N MET A 569 5.95 2.27 42.03
CA MET A 569 7.34 2.28 42.46
C MET A 569 8.28 2.35 41.26
N ASP A 570 9.34 3.12 41.39
CA ASP A 570 10.44 3.16 40.43
C ASP A 570 11.33 1.92 40.61
N ALA A 571 11.47 1.14 39.53
CA ALA A 571 12.18 -0.14 39.56
C ALA A 571 13.70 0.00 39.77
N ILE A 572 14.28 1.17 39.47
CA ILE A 572 15.72 1.42 39.58
C ILE A 572 16.05 1.94 40.98
N THR A 573 15.29 2.92 41.45
CA THR A 573 15.60 3.63 42.70
C THR A 573 14.88 3.04 43.92
N SER A 574 13.87 2.20 43.69
CA SER A 574 12.96 1.67 44.73
C SER A 574 12.22 2.77 45.50
N TYR A 575 12.10 3.98 44.94
CA TYR A 575 11.27 5.04 45.49
C TYR A 575 9.84 5.00 44.94
N PRO A 576 8.85 5.43 45.72
CA PRO A 576 7.55 5.75 45.17
C PRO A 576 7.68 6.83 44.09
N ILE A 577 6.85 6.73 43.06
CA ILE A 577 6.75 7.78 42.03
C ILE A 577 6.34 9.12 42.65
N SER A 578 6.78 10.23 42.04
CA SER A 578 6.59 11.57 42.62
C SER A 578 5.12 11.98 42.79
N ASP A 579 4.25 11.59 41.85
CA ASP A 579 2.80 11.88 41.88
C ASP A 579 1.98 10.67 42.36
N LEU A 580 2.37 10.13 43.52
CA LEU A 580 1.76 8.91 44.08
C LEU A 580 0.25 9.10 44.34
N GLN A 581 -0.15 10.29 44.83
CA GLN A 581 -1.55 10.61 45.14
C GLN A 581 -2.48 10.45 43.93
N THR A 582 -2.07 10.90 42.75
CA THR A 582 -2.89 10.80 41.53
C THR A 582 -2.86 9.39 40.95
N LYS A 583 -1.72 8.70 41.10
CA LYS A 583 -1.44 7.41 40.47
C LYS A 583 -2.03 6.22 41.21
N VAL A 584 -2.18 6.32 42.53
CA VAL A 584 -2.85 5.27 43.35
C VAL A 584 -4.28 4.99 42.83
N PRO A 585 -5.17 5.99 42.68
CA PRO A 585 -6.48 5.77 42.07
C PRO A 585 -6.43 5.21 40.64
N GLU A 586 -5.45 5.59 39.82
CA GLU A 586 -5.34 5.07 38.45
C GLU A 586 -5.02 3.56 38.42
N VAL A 587 -4.23 3.05 39.37
CA VAL A 587 -3.97 1.59 39.46
C VAL A 587 -5.24 0.85 39.87
N PHE A 588 -6.06 1.43 40.74
CA PHE A 588 -7.36 0.87 41.06
C PHE A 588 -8.30 0.88 39.85
N GLU A 589 -8.29 1.95 39.05
CA GLU A 589 -9.03 2.02 37.77
C GLU A 589 -8.55 0.96 36.78
N ASP A 590 -7.25 0.64 36.75
CA ASP A 590 -6.73 -0.45 35.91
C ASP A 590 -7.30 -1.82 36.34
N MET A 591 -7.52 -2.04 37.64
CA MET A 591 -8.23 -3.24 38.14
C MET A 591 -9.69 -3.27 37.67
N LEU A 592 -10.39 -2.13 37.67
CA LEU A 592 -11.77 -2.03 37.19
C LEU A 592 -11.86 -2.33 35.70
N ILE A 593 -11.00 -1.72 34.87
CA ILE A 593 -10.96 -2.00 33.43
C ILE A 593 -10.63 -3.46 33.14
N THR A 594 -9.80 -4.09 33.98
CA THR A 594 -9.48 -5.52 33.88
C THR A 594 -10.70 -6.42 34.09
N LEU A 595 -11.73 -5.98 34.82
CA LEU A 595 -12.97 -6.75 34.95
C LEU A 595 -13.67 -6.96 33.60
N LEU A 596 -13.47 -6.06 32.62
CA LEU A 596 -14.01 -6.21 31.27
C LEU A 596 -13.40 -7.39 30.50
N SER A 597 -12.23 -7.89 30.93
CA SER A 597 -11.55 -9.01 30.28
C SER A 597 -12.16 -10.37 30.60
N GLU A 598 -13.05 -10.46 31.59
CA GLU A 598 -13.72 -11.70 31.98
C GLU A 598 -15.21 -11.65 31.56
N PRO A 599 -15.60 -12.35 30.48
CA PRO A 599 -16.97 -12.29 29.96
C PRO A 599 -18.01 -12.91 30.89
N PHE A 600 -17.60 -13.77 31.83
CA PHE A 600 -18.52 -14.53 32.68
C PHE A 600 -18.73 -13.93 34.08
N LEU A 601 -18.36 -12.67 34.35
CA LEU A 601 -18.67 -12.03 35.63
C LEU A 601 -20.14 -11.63 35.71
N VAL A 602 -20.73 -11.68 36.91
CA VAL A 602 -22.10 -11.17 37.15
C VAL A 602 -22.20 -9.67 36.86
N VAL A 603 -21.16 -8.89 37.17
CA VAL A 603 -21.07 -7.46 36.87
C VAL A 603 -20.89 -7.14 35.38
N ARG A 604 -20.65 -8.13 34.52
CA ARG A 604 -20.36 -7.93 33.10
C ARG A 604 -21.64 -7.73 32.30
N ASP A 605 -21.74 -6.62 31.57
CA ASP A 605 -22.94 -6.27 30.78
C ASP A 605 -22.61 -5.75 29.37
N SER A 606 -23.54 -5.76 28.43
CA SER A 606 -23.29 -5.34 27.04
C SER A 606 -24.16 -4.16 26.64
N THR A 607 -23.58 -3.18 25.97
CA THR A 607 -24.26 -1.94 25.55
C THR A 607 -23.85 -1.51 24.15
N SER A 608 -24.77 -0.88 23.40
CA SER A 608 -24.45 -0.27 22.11
C SER A 608 -23.98 1.17 22.30
N VAL A 609 -22.85 1.52 21.71
CA VAL A 609 -22.23 2.86 21.82
C VAL A 609 -21.83 3.42 20.45
N PRO A 610 -21.85 4.75 20.26
CA PRO A 610 -21.30 5.36 19.06
C PRO A 610 -19.79 5.14 19.01
N CYS A 611 -19.28 4.67 17.88
CA CYS A 611 -17.88 4.34 17.69
C CYS A 611 -17.34 4.82 16.33
N THR A 612 -16.07 5.22 16.32
CA THR A 612 -15.34 5.53 15.09
C THR A 612 -14.47 4.34 14.75
N LYS A 613 -14.77 3.65 13.64
CA LYS A 613 -13.98 2.54 13.14
C LYS A 613 -12.96 3.04 12.12
N SER A 614 -11.76 2.50 12.13
CA SER A 614 -10.74 2.76 11.13
C SER A 614 -10.16 1.44 10.60
N ARG A 615 -9.75 1.43 9.34
CA ARG A 615 -8.95 0.34 8.78
C ARG A 615 -8.01 0.86 7.71
N SER A 616 -6.86 0.23 7.63
CA SER A 616 -5.90 0.46 6.56
C SER A 616 -6.35 -0.30 5.32
N VAL A 617 -6.64 0.42 4.25
CA VAL A 617 -6.92 -0.16 2.93
C VAL A 617 -5.90 0.33 1.92
N ILE A 618 -5.56 -0.54 0.97
CA ILE A 618 -4.73 -0.14 -0.16
C ILE A 618 -5.64 0.60 -1.13
N VAL A 619 -5.33 1.87 -1.40
CA VAL A 619 -6.05 2.71 -2.37
C VAL A 619 -5.13 3.03 -3.54
N PHE A 620 -5.72 3.27 -4.70
CA PHE A 620 -4.99 3.86 -5.81
C PHE A 620 -4.64 5.32 -5.49
N ALA A 621 -3.40 5.70 -5.76
CA ALA A 621 -2.90 7.07 -5.66
C ALA A 621 -2.42 7.53 -7.04
N TYR A 622 -3.03 8.58 -7.56
CA TYR A 622 -2.73 9.10 -8.89
C TYR A 622 -1.81 10.32 -8.83
N HIS A 623 -0.55 10.14 -9.23
CA HIS A 623 0.44 11.20 -9.37
C HIS A 623 0.37 11.85 -10.77
N ARG A 624 -0.56 12.81 -10.91
CA ARG A 624 -0.83 13.52 -12.18
C ARG A 624 0.40 14.15 -12.85
N GLU A 625 1.38 14.60 -12.07
CA GLU A 625 2.56 15.31 -12.58
C GLU A 625 3.38 14.45 -13.54
N GLY A 626 3.62 13.17 -13.18
CA GLY A 626 4.43 12.25 -13.99
C GLY A 626 3.79 11.97 -15.35
N LEU A 627 2.46 11.85 -15.42
CA LEU A 627 1.74 11.60 -16.66
C LEU A 627 1.73 12.85 -17.56
N TRP A 628 1.43 14.01 -16.98
CA TRP A 628 1.28 15.26 -17.73
C TRP A 628 2.60 15.76 -18.32
N VAL A 629 3.71 15.66 -17.60
CA VAL A 629 5.02 16.14 -18.09
C VAL A 629 5.42 15.40 -19.37
N GLY A 630 5.27 14.07 -19.39
CA GLY A 630 5.59 13.24 -20.57
C GLY A 630 4.67 13.53 -21.76
N TYR A 631 3.35 13.56 -21.54
CA TYR A 631 2.38 13.78 -22.62
C TYR A 631 2.39 15.20 -23.17
N ALA A 632 2.49 16.22 -22.32
CA ALA A 632 2.54 17.60 -22.78
C ALA A 632 3.73 17.84 -23.72
N PHE A 633 4.92 17.34 -23.36
CA PHE A 633 6.11 17.44 -24.20
C PHE A 633 5.92 16.73 -25.54
N ALA A 634 5.42 15.49 -25.51
CA ALA A 634 5.18 14.69 -26.71
C ALA A 634 4.15 15.34 -27.66
N VAL A 635 3.04 15.84 -27.12
CA VAL A 635 1.97 16.49 -27.88
C VAL A 635 2.44 17.80 -28.49
N VAL A 636 3.13 18.65 -27.72
CA VAL A 636 3.63 19.96 -28.21
C VAL A 636 4.65 19.78 -29.34
N ILE A 637 5.59 18.85 -29.19
CA ILE A 637 6.58 18.56 -30.25
C ILE A 637 5.89 18.00 -31.49
N THR A 638 4.95 17.07 -31.32
CA THR A 638 4.22 16.49 -32.45
C THR A 638 3.38 17.54 -33.17
N LEU A 639 2.75 18.47 -32.45
CA LEU A 639 2.01 19.59 -33.02
C LEU A 639 2.91 20.52 -33.85
N ALA A 640 4.11 20.83 -33.34
CA ALA A 640 5.09 21.62 -34.10
C ALA A 640 5.51 20.91 -35.40
N PHE A 641 5.73 19.60 -35.35
CA PHE A 641 6.06 18.79 -36.52
C PHE A 641 4.90 18.63 -37.50
N LEU A 642 3.66 18.57 -37.01
CA LEU A 642 2.47 18.62 -37.85
C LEU A 642 2.42 19.94 -38.64
N GLY A 643 2.73 21.06 -38.00
CA GLY A 643 2.89 22.36 -38.66
C GLY A 643 4.00 22.37 -39.72
N VAL A 644 5.18 21.83 -39.40
CA VAL A 644 6.31 21.70 -40.35
C VAL A 644 5.97 20.79 -41.54
N GLY A 645 5.27 19.69 -41.29
CA GLY A 645 4.78 18.74 -42.29
C GLY A 645 3.78 19.40 -43.22
N GLY A 646 2.74 20.03 -42.67
CA GLY A 646 1.74 20.79 -43.43
C GLY A 646 2.38 21.90 -44.27
N TRP A 647 3.31 22.66 -43.69
CA TRP A 647 4.07 23.68 -44.43
C TRP A 647 4.92 23.08 -45.57
N SER A 648 5.48 21.88 -45.37
CA SER A 648 6.23 21.18 -46.41
C SER A 648 5.33 20.66 -47.53
N ILE A 649 4.13 20.13 -47.20
CA ILE A 649 3.10 19.75 -48.19
C ILE A 649 2.68 20.97 -49.01
N PHE A 650 2.37 22.09 -48.37
CA PHE A 650 1.95 23.32 -49.05
C PHE A 650 3.00 23.83 -50.04
N GLN A 651 4.28 23.71 -49.69
CA GLN A 651 5.36 24.11 -50.58
C GLN A 651 5.66 23.10 -51.69
N ASN A 652 5.59 21.79 -51.38
CA ASN A 652 5.84 20.72 -52.34
C ASN A 652 4.69 20.54 -53.34
N GLY A 653 3.47 20.94 -52.98
CA GLY A 653 2.28 20.86 -53.82
C GLY A 653 1.67 19.48 -54.00
N VAL A 654 2.36 18.45 -53.53
CA VAL A 654 1.98 17.04 -53.64
C VAL A 654 2.40 16.34 -52.35
N ALA A 655 1.53 15.47 -51.84
CA ALA A 655 1.86 14.59 -50.73
C ALA A 655 2.87 13.54 -51.21
N SER A 656 4.03 13.46 -50.56
CA SER A 656 5.14 12.60 -50.95
C SER A 656 5.27 11.43 -49.98
N ASP A 657 5.79 10.29 -50.46
CA ASP A 657 5.98 9.09 -49.64
C ASP A 657 7.33 8.43 -49.97
N THR A 658 7.78 7.52 -49.12
CA THR A 658 9.06 6.78 -49.26
C THR A 658 8.86 5.37 -49.78
N LEU A 659 7.64 5.02 -50.19
CA LEU A 659 7.32 3.73 -50.79
C LEU A 659 8.12 3.49 -52.06
N PHE A 660 8.42 2.22 -52.35
CA PHE A 660 9.13 1.78 -53.54
C PHE A 660 8.56 2.39 -54.83
N SER A 661 7.23 2.44 -54.96
CA SER A 661 6.55 3.01 -56.13
C SER A 661 6.90 4.48 -56.37
N ARG A 662 7.16 5.27 -55.31
CA ARG A 662 7.56 6.67 -55.43
C ARG A 662 9.03 6.78 -55.78
N ILE A 663 9.88 6.01 -55.11
CA ILE A 663 11.32 5.97 -55.38
C ILE A 663 11.55 5.59 -56.86
N MET A 664 10.95 4.49 -57.33
CA MET A 664 11.06 3.99 -58.70
C MET A 664 10.70 5.05 -59.76
N VAL A 665 9.64 5.83 -59.56
CA VAL A 665 9.22 6.86 -60.52
C VAL A 665 10.19 8.05 -60.50
N THR A 666 10.71 8.40 -59.32
CA THR A 666 11.61 9.54 -59.16
C THR A 666 13.06 9.26 -59.53
N THR A 667 13.46 8.01 -59.73
CA THR A 667 14.84 7.63 -60.10
C THR A 667 15.01 7.34 -61.59
N ARG A 668 13.96 7.51 -62.43
CA ARG A 668 14.07 7.34 -63.89
C ARG A 668 14.83 8.50 -64.52
N ASN A 669 16.14 8.36 -64.61
CA ASN A 669 17.05 9.30 -65.26
C ASN A 669 18.12 8.51 -66.05
N PRO A 670 18.30 8.75 -67.38
CA PRO A 670 19.33 8.10 -68.19
C PRO A 670 20.75 8.24 -67.61
N THR A 671 21.07 9.39 -67.00
CA THR A 671 22.36 9.62 -66.36
C THR A 671 22.53 8.72 -65.13
N LEU A 672 21.47 8.51 -64.34
CA LEU A 672 21.52 7.57 -63.22
C LEU A 672 21.64 6.12 -63.69
N ASP A 673 20.98 5.75 -64.78
CA ASP A 673 21.10 4.43 -65.38
C ASP A 673 22.56 4.15 -65.80
N GLN A 674 23.23 5.13 -66.42
CA GLN A 674 24.65 5.04 -66.76
C GLN A 674 25.56 5.00 -65.53
N LEU A 675 25.28 5.81 -64.50
CA LEU A 675 26.03 5.79 -63.24
C LEU A 675 25.92 4.43 -62.54
N SER A 676 24.80 3.74 -62.68
CA SER A 676 24.52 2.45 -62.02
C SER A 676 25.18 1.23 -62.69
N VAL A 677 25.83 1.41 -63.85
CA VAL A 677 26.51 0.33 -64.58
C VAL A 677 27.58 -0.30 -63.69
N GLY A 678 27.48 -1.62 -63.49
CA GLY A 678 28.35 -2.38 -62.58
C GLY A 678 27.84 -2.51 -61.14
N ALA A 679 26.74 -1.83 -60.78
CA ALA A 679 26.07 -1.92 -59.48
C ALA A 679 24.60 -2.42 -59.57
N CYS A 680 24.18 -2.93 -60.73
CA CYS A 680 22.78 -3.27 -61.03
C CYS A 680 22.14 -4.33 -60.12
N LEU A 681 22.96 -5.14 -59.44
CA LEU A 681 22.49 -6.15 -58.48
C LEU A 681 22.10 -5.56 -57.11
N GLY A 682 22.49 -4.31 -56.82
CA GLY A 682 22.16 -3.64 -55.56
C GLY A 682 22.78 -4.28 -54.31
N GLY A 683 23.85 -5.08 -54.46
CA GLY A 683 24.49 -5.80 -53.37
C GLY A 683 25.47 -4.96 -52.53
N ASP A 684 25.71 -5.41 -51.30
CA ASP A 684 26.74 -4.86 -50.40
C ASP A 684 28.11 -5.57 -50.57
N PRO A 685 29.24 -4.85 -50.45
CA PRO A 685 29.35 -3.42 -50.19
C PRO A 685 29.07 -2.58 -51.44
N PHE A 686 28.21 -1.56 -51.30
CA PHE A 686 27.90 -0.65 -52.40
C PHE A 686 29.13 0.17 -52.85
N PRO A 687 29.34 0.44 -54.15
CA PRO A 687 30.53 1.12 -54.63
C PRO A 687 30.76 2.50 -53.98
N LYS A 688 31.99 2.76 -53.52
CA LYS A 688 32.36 4.00 -52.81
C LYS A 688 32.24 5.26 -53.65
N GLU A 689 32.33 5.13 -54.97
CA GLU A 689 32.20 6.25 -55.91
C GLU A 689 30.74 6.67 -56.01
N LEU A 690 29.84 5.70 -56.28
CA LEU A 690 28.39 5.89 -56.32
C LEU A 690 27.82 6.45 -55.01
N THR A 691 28.23 5.90 -53.86
CA THR A 691 27.76 6.42 -52.55
C THR A 691 28.09 7.89 -52.30
N LYS A 692 29.17 8.42 -52.92
CA LYS A 692 29.62 9.82 -52.80
C LYS A 692 29.05 10.73 -53.89
N THR A 693 28.31 10.20 -54.86
CA THR A 693 27.69 11.02 -55.91
C THR A 693 26.59 11.89 -55.33
N LYS A 694 26.58 13.19 -55.65
CA LYS A 694 25.59 14.13 -55.14
C LYS A 694 24.41 14.24 -56.09
N LEU A 695 23.24 13.86 -55.59
CA LEU A 695 21.98 13.91 -56.32
C LEU A 695 21.05 14.97 -55.72
N ARG A 696 20.20 15.55 -56.57
CA ARG A 696 19.12 16.46 -56.21
C ARG A 696 17.86 16.01 -56.92
N PHE A 697 16.71 16.16 -56.27
CA PHE A 697 15.42 15.92 -56.92
C PHE A 697 14.95 17.21 -57.60
N GLY A 698 14.71 17.18 -58.90
CA GLY A 698 14.37 18.38 -59.67
C GLY A 698 13.82 18.06 -61.06
N VAL A 699 13.70 19.11 -61.88
CA VAL A 699 13.29 18.98 -63.28
C VAL A 699 14.54 18.77 -64.12
N LEU A 700 14.58 17.73 -64.95
CA LEU A 700 15.70 17.43 -65.83
C LEU A 700 15.87 18.52 -66.91
N ASN A 701 17.12 18.94 -67.15
CA ASN A 701 17.47 19.87 -68.22
C ASN A 701 17.74 19.08 -69.51
N GLU A 702 16.75 18.99 -70.40
CA GLU A 702 16.92 18.36 -71.71
C GLU A 702 17.49 19.35 -72.73
N GLU A 703 18.56 18.97 -73.45
CA GLU A 703 19.21 19.80 -74.47
C GLU A 703 18.31 20.04 -75.71
N ASN A 704 17.33 19.18 -75.95
CA ASN A 704 16.35 19.31 -77.03
C ASN A 704 14.92 19.02 -76.51
N PRO A 705 14.27 19.99 -75.84
CA PRO A 705 12.91 19.78 -75.33
C PRO A 705 11.96 19.56 -76.51
N ARG A 706 11.33 18.37 -76.58
CA ARG A 706 10.27 18.11 -77.56
C ARG A 706 9.02 18.91 -77.18
N GLU A 707 8.57 19.80 -78.06
CA GLU A 707 7.25 20.43 -77.96
C GLU A 707 6.17 19.41 -78.30
N GLY A 708 5.41 18.98 -77.28
CA GLY A 708 4.21 18.17 -77.47
C GLY A 708 2.97 19.06 -77.69
N PRO A 709 1.78 18.48 -77.89
CA PRO A 709 0.50 19.20 -78.05
C PRO A 709 0.10 20.08 -76.85
N TYR A 710 0.87 20.07 -75.75
CA TYR A 710 0.68 20.87 -74.54
C TYR A 710 1.91 21.74 -74.17
N GLY A 711 2.87 21.92 -75.09
CA GLY A 711 4.12 22.67 -74.86
C GLY A 711 5.27 21.82 -74.30
N VAL A 712 6.31 22.48 -73.77
CA VAL A 712 7.46 21.83 -73.13
C VAL A 712 7.07 21.32 -71.74
N VAL A 713 7.15 20.00 -71.54
CA VAL A 713 6.80 19.34 -70.29
C VAL A 713 8.08 18.96 -69.54
N GLY A 714 8.19 19.34 -68.26
CA GLY A 714 9.34 18.97 -67.45
C GLY A 714 9.27 17.54 -66.91
N HIS A 715 10.36 16.78 -67.02
CA HIS A 715 10.48 15.47 -66.37
C HIS A 715 11.10 15.63 -64.97
N CYS A 716 10.42 15.15 -63.93
CA CYS A 716 10.88 15.28 -62.54
C CYS A 716 11.59 14.00 -62.08
N CYS A 717 12.89 14.06 -61.83
CA CYS A 717 13.68 12.93 -61.36
C CYS A 717 14.84 13.36 -60.46
N PHE A 718 15.48 12.39 -59.81
CA PHE A 718 16.80 12.57 -59.21
C PHE A 718 17.84 12.67 -60.33
N GLY A 719 18.72 13.65 -60.23
CA GLY A 719 19.85 13.81 -61.16
C GLY A 719 21.02 14.50 -60.49
N SER A 720 22.13 14.60 -61.21
CA SER A 720 23.30 15.32 -60.72
C SER A 720 22.99 16.81 -60.57
N ALA A 721 23.70 17.52 -59.68
CA ALA A 721 23.36 18.90 -59.32
C ALA A 721 23.32 19.90 -60.49
N GLY A 722 24.06 19.64 -61.58
CA GLY A 722 24.08 20.48 -62.79
C GLY A 722 23.01 20.10 -63.83
N GLU A 723 22.44 18.92 -63.71
CA GLU A 723 21.50 18.33 -64.68
C GLU A 723 20.04 18.63 -64.33
N VAL A 724 19.76 18.99 -63.07
CA VAL A 724 18.41 19.27 -62.61
C VAL A 724 18.23 20.71 -62.13
N ARG A 725 17.12 21.34 -62.52
CA ARG A 725 16.66 22.63 -62.00
C ARG A 725 15.57 22.48 -60.95
N GLU A 726 15.28 23.55 -60.21
CA GLU A 726 14.26 23.53 -59.16
C GLU A 726 12.84 23.36 -59.75
N ILE A 727 11.97 22.67 -59.03
CA ILE A 727 10.57 22.48 -59.42
C ILE A 727 9.79 23.76 -59.13
N GLU A 728 9.27 24.38 -60.19
CA GLU A 728 8.40 25.56 -60.15
C GLU A 728 6.97 25.21 -59.71
N LYS A 729 6.36 26.11 -58.93
CA LYS A 729 4.97 25.92 -58.49
C LYS A 729 4.03 26.06 -59.70
N ARG A 730 3.15 25.07 -59.88
CA ARG A 730 2.16 25.00 -60.99
C ARG A 730 2.78 24.84 -62.39
N GLY A 731 4.02 24.39 -62.49
CA GLY A 731 4.63 23.99 -63.77
C GLY A 731 3.95 22.77 -64.40
N THR A 732 4.11 22.61 -65.71
CA THR A 732 3.68 21.44 -66.48
C THR A 732 4.74 20.34 -66.41
N TYR A 733 4.42 19.26 -65.69
CA TYR A 733 5.32 18.12 -65.50
C TYR A 733 4.75 16.85 -66.11
N ALA A 734 5.60 15.89 -66.48
CA ALA A 734 5.16 14.61 -67.03
C ALA A 734 4.55 13.72 -65.92
N GLY A 735 3.33 13.16 -66.11
CA GLY A 735 2.65 12.24 -65.17
C GLY A 735 1.11 12.27 -65.21
N LEU A 736 0.34 11.50 -64.42
CA LEU A 736 -1.08 11.17 -64.71
C LEU A 736 -2.15 12.34 -64.81
N LYS A 737 -2.88 12.32 -65.96
CA LYS A 737 -4.18 12.86 -66.46
C LYS A 737 -4.54 14.37 -66.42
N LYS A 738 -4.81 14.95 -67.62
CA LYS A 738 -5.96 15.87 -67.87
C LYS A 738 -6.91 15.19 -68.87
N TYR A 739 -8.18 15.07 -68.47
CA TYR A 739 -9.24 14.55 -69.33
C TYR A 739 -9.51 15.55 -70.45
N ARG A 740 -9.75 15.04 -71.67
CA ARG A 740 -10.24 15.76 -72.84
C ARG A 740 -11.43 16.63 -72.44
N ASP A 741 -11.30 17.92 -72.62
CA ASP A 741 -12.45 18.73 -72.99
C ASP A 741 -12.13 19.28 -74.37
N GLY A 742 -12.87 18.78 -75.35
CA GLY A 742 -12.55 18.83 -76.77
C GLY A 742 -13.58 18.00 -77.50
N GLY A 743 -14.79 18.55 -77.56
CA GLY A 743 -15.83 18.09 -78.46
C GLY A 743 -15.39 18.22 -79.91
N VAL A 744 -16.12 17.49 -80.76
CA VAL A 744 -15.93 17.40 -82.23
C VAL A 744 -14.78 16.48 -82.64
N LEU A 745 -15.09 15.18 -82.67
CA LEU A 745 -14.72 14.23 -83.74
C LEU A 745 -15.26 12.83 -83.35
N ASN A 746 -16.57 12.76 -83.12
CA ASN A 746 -17.34 11.51 -83.15
C ASN A 746 -18.27 11.62 -84.36
N GLU A 747 -17.77 11.29 -85.55
CA GLU A 747 -18.65 11.05 -86.71
C GLU A 747 -17.98 10.27 -87.86
N ARG A 748 -16.84 9.62 -87.63
CA ARG A 748 -16.18 8.87 -88.72
C ARG A 748 -15.41 7.63 -88.27
N ARG A 749 -16.01 6.85 -87.36
CA ARG A 749 -15.61 5.45 -87.13
C ARG A 749 -16.79 4.59 -86.68
N GLU A 750 -17.92 4.77 -87.36
CA GLU A 750 -18.91 3.71 -87.54
C GLU A 750 -18.85 3.33 -89.02
N LYS A 751 -18.11 2.25 -89.31
CA LYS A 751 -18.08 1.42 -90.52
C LYS A 751 -16.66 0.86 -90.64
N GLU A 752 -16.58 -0.48 -90.70
CA GLU A 752 -15.39 -1.34 -90.55
C GLU A 752 -15.04 -1.51 -89.06
N GLU A 753 -15.44 -2.56 -88.35
CA GLU A 753 -15.34 -3.99 -88.70
C GLU A 753 -16.53 -4.79 -88.15
N VAL A 754 -17.12 -5.61 -89.02
CA VAL A 754 -18.06 -6.69 -88.68
C VAL A 754 -17.21 -7.90 -88.31
N GLY A 755 -17.27 -8.35 -87.05
CA GLY A 755 -16.68 -9.61 -86.58
C GLY A 755 -17.76 -10.62 -86.22
N GLY A 756 -17.73 -11.78 -86.88
CA GLY A 756 -18.65 -12.90 -86.68
C GLY A 756 -18.46 -13.65 -85.35
N PHE A 757 -19.47 -14.44 -85.00
CA PHE A 757 -19.79 -14.91 -83.66
C PHE A 757 -19.11 -16.25 -83.24
N ASP A 758 -18.22 -16.84 -84.03
CA ASP A 758 -17.70 -18.19 -83.77
C ASP A 758 -16.18 -18.24 -83.56
N GLU A 759 -15.67 -17.51 -82.55
CA GLU A 759 -14.30 -17.75 -82.04
C GLU A 759 -14.14 -17.46 -80.54
N LYS A 760 -15.23 -17.65 -79.78
CA LYS A 760 -15.25 -17.60 -78.32
C LYS A 760 -15.97 -18.82 -77.77
N GLU A 761 -15.22 -19.92 -77.61
CA GLU A 761 -15.37 -21.00 -76.61
C GLU A 761 -14.67 -22.26 -77.18
N PRO A 762 -13.49 -22.58 -76.63
CA PRO A 762 -13.41 -23.67 -75.65
C PRO A 762 -12.42 -23.30 -74.50
N LEU A 763 -12.47 -23.78 -73.26
CA LEU A 763 -13.26 -24.76 -72.53
C LEU A 763 -13.00 -24.43 -71.05
N LEU A 764 -14.04 -23.98 -70.34
CA LEU A 764 -14.15 -24.15 -68.89
C LEU A 764 -14.73 -25.55 -68.68
N GLU A 765 -13.89 -26.56 -68.53
CA GLU A 765 -14.25 -27.87 -67.93
C GLU A 765 -12.98 -28.69 -67.69
N GLY A 766 -12.73 -29.06 -66.43
CA GLY A 766 -11.59 -29.87 -66.04
C GLY A 766 -11.14 -29.68 -64.59
N GLN A 767 -12.02 -29.89 -63.61
CA GLN A 767 -11.62 -30.10 -62.23
C GLN A 767 -12.60 -31.06 -61.52
N GLU A 768 -12.22 -32.33 -61.45
CA GLU A 768 -12.58 -33.38 -60.48
C GLU A 768 -11.81 -34.63 -60.97
N GLU A 769 -11.02 -35.38 -60.18
CA GLU A 769 -11.41 -36.10 -58.97
C GLU A 769 -10.16 -36.64 -58.22
N SER A 770 -10.23 -36.58 -56.88
CA SER A 770 -9.99 -37.63 -55.85
C SER A 770 -8.73 -38.53 -55.87
N GLY A 771 -8.17 -38.99 -54.74
CA GLY A 771 -8.52 -38.87 -53.33
C GLY A 771 -7.44 -39.56 -52.47
N ASP A 772 -7.50 -39.41 -51.15
CA ASP A 772 -7.51 -40.55 -50.23
C ASP A 772 -7.81 -40.11 -48.80
N ASP A 773 -8.68 -40.91 -48.19
CA ASP A 773 -9.38 -40.78 -46.92
C ASP A 773 -8.75 -41.71 -45.86
N VAL A 774 -9.36 -41.80 -44.68
CA VAL A 774 -9.12 -42.62 -43.46
C VAL A 774 -8.63 -41.71 -42.31
N GLY A 775 -9.44 -41.36 -41.29
CA GLY A 775 -10.14 -42.24 -40.31
C GLY A 775 -9.14 -42.68 -39.23
N HIS A 776 -9.41 -42.81 -37.93
CA HIS A 776 -10.60 -42.79 -37.08
C HIS A 776 -10.09 -42.89 -35.60
N GLU A 777 -11.01 -42.68 -34.66
CA GLU A 777 -10.99 -42.94 -33.18
C GLU A 777 -10.53 -41.82 -32.24
#